data_AF-A0A495ZA64-F1
#
_entry.id   AF-A0A495ZA64-F1
#
_cell.length_a   1.000
_cell.length_b   1.000
_cell.length_c   1.000
_cell.angle_alpha   90.00
_cell.angle_beta   90.00
_cell.angle_gamma   90.00
#
_symmetry.space_group_name_H-M   'P 1'
#
loop_
_entity.id
_entity.type
_entity.pdbx_description
1 polymer ?
#
loop_
_entity_poly.entity_id
_entity_poly.type
_entity_poly.pdbx_seq_one_letter_code
_entity_poly.pdbx_strand_id
1 'polypeptide(L)'
;MRISSYLFPLVRCHTFLGSFFAFSASVILMLAPYGEALADANPSDVNPYGIDQRVPWETSRVVGVPDATDNLPTLTREPERFVEAGKAIFNGQGSCYSCHTLNPSAPPSRGPDLTDIGAGAATRKPGMDAKAYLIESLYDPAAFLVHGYGKTMTPAWKPPISLSNLEIEAVIAFLQSQGGEVDLTPFEPPVDIQTVAREMEARPLVHAANAERGAEVFVNVVKCIACHDVSGIEKPEGQTLDDGVEVFPGPDLTGIAALNTIGYIEESILKPNAEIVRGYGVVSVVTGGTVLEGTLISQDTEKIVLGINESTEATERMLLLSEIDPEPIEVLTDLAEKGYFWIEVTPNNSEPIRGDLVREDEETLTLKVEDSRNGVETSPEGMQTISKSNLKTYVTVILFGSESLIGTLVSENENQIILDINGVSRTIDKFDIDEGPIYSRAFGKRISVKSAMPDNYAQLLSVDDHYNLLAFLSTLTGKTAGSESGPTISLRPKKTFTKFPLNQPVYIEPEPGTDQLLVIELGGKIRRFKDDLETKNAEFLIDTGRETYGLTFHPNYEENGYLYVVSNGPIGGKVTETRNYVSRFTVDRQPPYGCDPNSELILLEWLSNNHNGGDLAFGPDGYLYIPAGDGAMDSDTNLTGLPGSYDRDPKGQDLSNLPGTIMRIDVDRPEAGRPYSIPNDNPFIHLEGARPEIWVYGIRNPWRITFDRETGHLWAGNVGQDRWEMIHLVRRGDNYGWSLYEGSHPFFLNRKQGPTPIVKPTVEHPHSEARSITGGIVYYGSKFPELRGAYVYGDYATGKMWALRHDGEKPIWHREIADTTLQIVSFGIDHNDEMLIVDLARGIYQLERKPESTEKFPTRLSETGMFTSVKEHQTDPGLIPYSVNAPLWADGAHVERFIALPGDSQIKMSAADGVGWSFPDGTALIQTFALDLEAGNPTSRHRVETRLLTRQQGEWVGYSYIWNDEQTDATLVDAAGTDRGFTIQDSSAPQGIREQSWHYPSREKCMECHSRAANYVLGLTTIQMNKVHNYGAVSDNQLRTLNHIGVFEKPLSKSPEEYPNLVDPYNPNEPLEARARSYLHAACANCHVHTGGGNARIVLDFTTKLDKTYSVGFQPQHDTYGIPDAMLIAPGDPERSILYQRVAQQGKGQMPPIATSQQDLQAAQLLYDWITQMKSTPKNERH
;
A
#
# COMPACT_ATOMS: atom_id res chain seq x y z
N MET A 1 51.67 6.45 -51.55
CA MET A 1 52.00 7.74 -50.89
C MET A 1 52.11 7.46 -49.38
N ARG A 2 53.12 7.91 -48.61
CA ARG A 2 53.46 9.29 -48.17
C ARG A 2 52.27 9.99 -47.48
N ILE A 3 52.31 10.56 -46.27
CA ILE A 3 53.36 10.81 -45.22
C ILE A 3 52.58 11.24 -43.92
N SER A 4 53.00 11.08 -42.64
CA SER A 4 54.07 10.31 -41.96
C SER A 4 53.86 10.26 -40.41
N SER A 5 54.25 9.13 -39.81
CA SER A 5 54.94 8.79 -38.52
C SER A 5 55.41 9.92 -37.55
N TYR A 6 55.68 9.75 -36.23
CA TYR A 6 56.20 8.66 -35.33
C TYR A 6 55.83 8.97 -33.83
N LEU A 7 56.11 8.22 -32.75
CA LEU A 7 56.18 6.77 -32.38
C LEU A 7 56.40 6.62 -30.82
N PHE A 8 56.30 5.39 -30.27
CA PHE A 8 56.55 4.91 -28.87
C PHE A 8 57.97 5.14 -28.26
N PRO A 9 58.32 4.75 -26.98
CA PRO A 9 57.57 4.60 -25.69
C PRO A 9 58.37 4.99 -24.37
N LEU A 10 57.87 4.56 -23.18
CA LEU A 10 58.56 4.10 -21.94
C LEU A 10 59.00 5.04 -20.76
N VAL A 11 58.67 4.55 -19.53
CA VAL A 11 59.43 4.56 -18.23
C VAL A 11 59.37 5.75 -17.21
N ARG A 12 58.68 5.46 -16.09
CA ARG A 12 58.94 5.71 -14.64
C ARG A 12 59.52 7.04 -14.07
N CYS A 13 58.76 7.53 -13.07
CA CYS A 13 59.17 7.88 -11.69
C CYS A 13 59.73 9.28 -11.27
N HIS A 14 59.14 9.74 -10.15
CA HIS A 14 59.76 10.38 -8.96
C HIS A 14 59.94 11.92 -8.86
N THR A 15 58.99 12.53 -8.12
CA THR A 15 59.15 13.33 -6.87
C THR A 15 60.20 14.45 -6.76
N PHE A 16 59.73 15.62 -6.26
CA PHE A 16 60.28 16.58 -5.25
C PHE A 16 59.72 17.98 -5.62
N LEU A 17 59.05 18.80 -4.80
CA LEU A 17 59.00 19.05 -3.34
C LEU A 17 60.15 19.95 -2.82
N GLY A 18 59.80 21.18 -2.41
CA GLY A 18 60.67 22.22 -1.84
C GLY A 18 60.06 23.61 -2.04
N SER A 19 59.24 24.13 -1.11
CA SER A 19 59.63 24.87 0.13
C SER A 19 59.99 26.33 -0.10
N PHE A 20 59.62 27.25 0.81
CA PHE A 20 60.55 28.19 1.49
C PHE A 20 59.89 29.07 2.57
N PHE A 21 60.32 28.86 3.83
CA PHE A 21 60.46 29.83 4.94
C PHE A 21 59.25 30.48 5.66
N ALA A 22 59.54 30.97 6.88
CA ALA A 22 58.58 31.42 7.88
C ALA A 22 59.14 32.50 8.83
N PHE A 23 58.24 33.33 9.37
CA PHE A 23 58.29 34.13 10.60
C PHE A 23 59.46 35.10 10.93
N SER A 24 59.13 36.40 10.97
CA SER A 24 59.64 37.38 11.95
C SER A 24 58.65 38.56 12.08
N ALA A 25 58.51 39.19 13.26
CA ALA A 25 57.54 40.27 13.53
C ALA A 25 57.84 41.01 14.86
N SER A 26 57.54 42.32 14.98
CA SER A 26 57.41 43.09 16.26
C SER A 26 57.02 44.57 16.08
N VAL A 27 56.61 45.23 17.19
CA VAL A 27 56.51 46.69 17.48
C VAL A 27 55.19 47.45 17.17
N ILE A 28 54.23 47.34 18.11
CA ILE A 28 53.71 48.42 19.01
C ILE A 28 53.52 49.87 18.46
N LEU A 29 52.28 50.39 18.50
CA LEU A 29 51.89 51.57 19.33
C LEU A 29 50.35 51.76 19.43
N MET A 30 49.89 52.50 20.44
CA MET A 30 48.47 52.79 20.77
C MET A 30 48.11 54.27 20.56
N LEU A 31 46.82 54.59 20.36
CA LEU A 31 45.99 55.39 21.30
C LEU A 31 44.58 55.70 20.71
N ALA A 32 43.55 55.68 21.56
CA ALA A 32 42.20 56.24 21.33
C ALA A 32 42.08 57.62 22.06
N PRO A 33 40.96 58.38 22.03
CA PRO A 33 39.69 58.03 22.73
C PRO A 33 38.36 58.61 22.16
N TYR A 34 37.24 58.31 22.84
CA TYR A 34 35.86 58.85 22.70
C TYR A 34 35.09 58.48 21.41
N GLY A 35 33.75 58.35 21.44
CA GLY A 35 32.83 58.48 22.58
C GLY A 35 31.38 58.09 22.25
N GLU A 36 30.57 57.97 23.31
CA GLU A 36 29.18 57.47 23.35
C GLU A 36 28.22 58.02 22.29
N ALA A 37 27.45 57.11 21.65
CA ALA A 37 26.24 57.42 20.90
C ALA A 37 25.28 56.21 20.76
N LEU A 38 25.14 55.39 21.81
CA LEU A 38 24.03 54.44 21.92
C LEU A 38 22.88 55.12 22.67
N ALA A 39 21.96 55.73 21.91
CA ALA A 39 20.72 56.29 22.41
C ALA A 39 19.60 56.13 21.36
N ASP A 40 18.51 55.50 21.77
CA ASP A 40 17.15 55.65 21.24
C ASP A 40 16.95 55.53 19.72
N ALA A 41 17.24 54.34 19.17
CA ALA A 41 16.52 53.84 18.00
C ALA A 41 15.29 53.04 18.49
N ASN A 42 14.08 53.45 18.10
CA ASN A 42 12.83 52.82 18.54
C ASN A 42 12.67 51.43 17.91
N PRO A 43 12.20 50.38 18.62
CA PRO A 43 12.08 49.02 18.07
C PRO A 43 11.07 48.82 16.92
N SER A 44 10.41 49.89 16.44
CA SER A 44 9.34 49.83 15.44
C SER A 44 9.80 49.87 13.98
N ASP A 45 11.04 50.30 13.71
CA ASP A 45 11.43 50.79 12.37
C ASP A 45 12.40 49.86 11.63
N VAL A 46 12.49 48.59 12.04
CA VAL A 46 13.23 47.55 11.29
C VAL A 46 12.34 47.00 10.17
N ASN A 47 12.79 47.13 8.93
CA ASN A 47 12.12 46.57 7.74
C ASN A 47 12.00 45.04 7.87
N PRO A 48 10.78 44.46 7.98
CA PRO A 48 10.60 43.04 8.31
C PRO A 48 11.10 42.07 7.23
N TYR A 49 11.33 42.55 6.00
CA TYR A 49 11.83 41.75 4.88
C TYR A 49 13.06 42.41 4.20
N GLY A 50 13.85 43.17 4.97
CA GLY A 50 15.09 43.80 4.51
C GLY A 50 16.24 42.83 4.29
N ILE A 51 16.18 42.04 3.22
CA ILE A 51 17.14 40.96 2.87
C ILE A 51 18.45 41.53 2.27
N ASP A 52 18.97 42.61 2.88
CA ASP A 52 20.32 43.13 2.65
C ASP A 52 21.39 42.28 3.37
N GLN A 53 20.98 41.56 4.42
CA GLN A 53 21.80 40.60 5.17
C GLN A 53 20.96 39.40 5.61
N ARG A 54 21.61 38.26 5.82
CA ARG A 54 20.99 37.04 6.37
C ARG A 54 20.79 37.19 7.88
N VAL A 55 19.57 36.97 8.36
CA VAL A 55 19.29 36.73 9.78
C VAL A 55 19.52 35.23 10.06
N PRO A 56 20.40 34.84 11.01
CA PRO A 56 20.59 33.43 11.36
C PRO A 56 19.38 32.86 12.13
N TRP A 57 18.87 31.70 11.72
CA TRP A 57 17.82 31.01 12.46
C TRP A 57 18.39 30.17 13.61
N GLU A 58 17.83 30.34 14.81
CA GLU A 58 18.19 29.56 16.00
C GLU A 58 17.34 28.28 16.08
N THR A 59 17.93 27.12 15.75
CA THR A 59 17.22 25.83 15.78
C THR A 59 16.68 25.42 17.15
N SER A 60 17.23 25.98 18.23
CA SER A 60 16.71 25.81 19.59
C SER A 60 15.32 26.44 19.81
N ARG A 61 14.75 27.12 18.82
CA ARG A 61 13.37 27.66 18.85
C ARG A 61 12.31 26.66 18.36
N VAL A 62 12.67 25.64 17.59
CA VAL A 62 11.78 24.49 17.28
C VAL A 62 11.92 23.48 18.41
N VAL A 63 11.29 23.79 19.55
CA VAL A 63 11.66 23.14 20.81
C VAL A 63 11.00 21.77 20.98
N GLY A 64 11.74 20.71 20.66
CA GLY A 64 11.48 19.37 21.21
C GLY A 64 11.93 19.32 22.67
N VAL A 65 11.24 20.04 23.57
CA VAL A 65 11.47 20.25 25.02
C VAL A 65 10.10 20.46 25.70
N PRO A 66 9.84 19.94 26.91
CA PRO A 66 8.49 19.92 27.51
C PRO A 66 8.16 21.24 28.27
N ASP A 67 6.95 21.51 28.76
CA ASP A 67 5.84 20.59 29.10
C ASP A 67 4.42 21.24 29.15
N ALA A 68 3.37 20.39 29.10
CA ALA A 68 2.00 20.43 29.70
C ALA A 68 0.92 21.58 29.61
N THR A 69 -0.28 21.22 29.05
CA THR A 69 -1.71 21.35 29.56
C THR A 69 -2.76 22.50 29.22
N ASP A 70 -3.90 22.10 28.60
CA ASP A 70 -5.41 22.29 28.77
C ASP A 70 -6.36 23.56 28.50
N ASN A 71 -7.30 23.44 27.51
CA ASN A 71 -8.82 23.60 27.38
C ASN A 71 -9.74 24.91 27.49
N LEU A 72 -10.97 24.95 26.83
CA LEU A 72 -11.82 26.18 26.46
C LEU A 72 -13.44 26.31 26.61
N PRO A 73 -14.41 26.32 25.61
CA PRO A 73 -15.55 27.33 25.46
C PRO A 73 -17.08 26.90 25.18
N THR A 74 -18.09 27.81 24.91
CA THR A 74 -19.56 27.51 24.51
C THR A 74 -20.50 28.68 23.97
N LEU A 75 -21.71 28.42 23.36
CA LEU A 75 -22.63 29.36 22.55
C LEU A 75 -24.23 29.16 22.58
N THR A 76 -25.08 29.77 21.68
CA THR A 76 -26.62 29.87 21.71
C THR A 76 -27.44 29.75 20.34
N ARG A 77 -28.81 29.94 20.30
CA ARG A 77 -29.81 29.50 19.23
C ARG A 77 -30.63 30.59 18.44
N GLU A 78 -31.10 30.31 17.19
CA GLU A 78 -32.08 31.11 16.36
C GLU A 78 -32.95 30.28 15.34
N PRO A 79 -34.11 30.76 14.80
CA PRO A 79 -35.11 29.97 14.03
C PRO A 79 -34.79 29.38 12.65
N GLU A 80 -34.44 30.18 11.63
CA GLU A 80 -34.21 29.64 10.26
C GLU A 80 -32.99 28.71 10.26
N ARG A 81 -31.97 29.14 11.01
CA ARG A 81 -30.77 28.39 11.38
C ARG A 81 -31.09 27.08 12.13
N PHE A 82 -32.28 26.97 12.74
CA PHE A 82 -32.76 25.77 13.40
C PHE A 82 -33.30 24.72 12.42
N VAL A 83 -34.03 25.16 11.40
CA VAL A 83 -34.47 24.30 10.29
C VAL A 83 -33.27 23.85 9.45
N GLU A 84 -32.30 24.75 9.23
CA GLU A 84 -31.07 24.47 8.51
C GLU A 84 -30.15 23.50 9.27
N ALA A 85 -29.94 23.70 10.58
CA ALA A 85 -29.28 22.73 11.44
C ALA A 85 -30.00 21.37 11.41
N GLY A 86 -31.34 21.36 11.49
CA GLY A 86 -32.15 20.14 11.38
C GLY A 86 -31.93 19.38 10.07
N LYS A 87 -31.81 20.11 8.96
CA LYS A 87 -31.45 19.54 7.64
C LYS A 87 -30.04 18.97 7.65
N ALA A 88 -29.06 19.69 8.19
CA ALA A 88 -27.68 19.22 8.28
C ALA A 88 -27.56 17.95 9.15
N ILE A 89 -28.28 17.90 10.27
CA ILE A 89 -28.35 16.73 11.15
C ILE A 89 -29.02 15.55 10.44
N PHE A 90 -30.18 15.75 9.79
CA PHE A 90 -30.88 14.70 9.04
C PHE A 90 -30.02 14.07 7.92
N ASN A 91 -29.19 14.88 7.26
CA ASN A 91 -28.29 14.45 6.17
C ASN A 91 -26.85 14.12 6.65
N GLY A 92 -26.59 14.15 7.96
CA GLY A 92 -25.25 14.02 8.55
C GLY A 92 -25.27 13.19 9.83
N GLN A 93 -25.13 13.84 10.98
CA GLN A 93 -25.04 13.19 12.31
C GLN A 93 -26.21 12.23 12.62
N GLY A 94 -27.44 12.61 12.25
CA GLY A 94 -28.61 11.74 12.38
C GLY A 94 -28.74 10.69 11.27
N SER A 95 -27.98 10.83 10.17
CA SER A 95 -27.86 9.90 9.03
C SER A 95 -29.19 9.37 8.46
N CYS A 96 -30.29 10.07 8.69
CA CYS A 96 -31.65 9.61 8.37
C CYS A 96 -31.84 9.40 6.86
N TYR A 97 -31.19 10.23 6.05
CA TYR A 97 -31.16 10.13 4.59
C TYR A 97 -30.63 8.79 4.04
N SER A 98 -29.82 8.06 4.82
CA SER A 98 -29.29 6.73 4.43
C SER A 98 -30.38 5.66 4.34
N CYS A 99 -31.51 5.88 5.02
CA CYS A 99 -32.65 4.98 5.05
C CYS A 99 -33.93 5.61 4.50
N HIS A 100 -34.09 6.94 4.57
CA HIS A 100 -35.28 7.66 4.14
C HIS A 100 -34.99 8.59 2.96
N THR A 101 -35.73 8.45 1.87
CA THR A 101 -35.69 9.41 0.75
C THR A 101 -36.56 10.66 1.03
N LEU A 102 -36.25 11.73 0.31
CA LEU A 102 -37.08 12.93 0.14
C LEU A 102 -37.32 13.15 -1.37
N ASN A 103 -37.64 12.06 -2.08
CA ASN A 103 -37.85 12.04 -3.52
C ASN A 103 -38.76 10.85 -3.88
N PRO A 104 -40.04 11.07 -4.24
CA PRO A 104 -40.99 10.00 -4.52
C PRO A 104 -40.74 9.28 -5.86
N SER A 105 -39.67 9.64 -6.58
CA SER A 105 -39.21 8.96 -7.80
C SER A 105 -37.94 8.11 -7.58
N ALA A 106 -37.42 8.04 -6.35
CA ALA A 106 -36.28 7.19 -6.00
C ALA A 106 -36.70 5.71 -5.86
N PRO A 107 -35.77 4.75 -6.06
CA PRO A 107 -36.01 3.35 -5.71
C PRO A 107 -36.33 3.18 -4.21
N PRO A 108 -37.11 2.16 -3.80
CA PRO A 108 -37.46 1.94 -2.40
C PRO A 108 -36.23 1.81 -1.49
N SER A 109 -36.13 2.70 -0.50
CA SER A 109 -35.06 2.74 0.50
C SER A 109 -35.34 1.84 1.71
N ARG A 110 -34.41 1.77 2.67
CA ARG A 110 -34.52 0.91 3.88
C ARG A 110 -35.64 1.34 4.85
N GLY A 111 -36.09 2.59 4.75
CA GLY A 111 -37.25 3.18 5.41
C GLY A 111 -38.11 3.95 4.40
N PRO A 112 -39.33 4.35 4.78
CA PRO A 112 -40.29 5.03 3.89
C PRO A 112 -39.81 6.41 3.45
N ASP A 113 -40.17 6.81 2.23
CA ASP A 113 -40.01 8.19 1.74
C ASP A 113 -40.75 9.19 2.65
N LEU A 114 -40.11 10.33 2.91
CA LEU A 114 -40.59 11.38 3.81
C LEU A 114 -40.95 12.68 3.07
N THR A 115 -41.13 12.65 1.75
CA THR A 115 -41.64 13.80 1.00
C THR A 115 -43.01 14.20 1.54
N ASP A 116 -43.23 15.50 1.70
CA ASP A 116 -44.44 16.09 2.30
C ASP A 116 -44.80 15.58 3.71
N ILE A 117 -43.85 14.99 4.48
CA ILE A 117 -44.15 14.41 5.80
C ILE A 117 -44.67 15.45 6.80
N GLY A 118 -44.26 16.72 6.71
CA GLY A 118 -44.73 17.82 7.55
C GLY A 118 -46.21 18.13 7.35
N ALA A 119 -46.71 17.99 6.11
CA ALA A 119 -48.15 18.04 5.81
C ALA A 119 -48.86 16.72 6.17
N GLY A 120 -48.22 15.58 5.87
CA GLY A 120 -48.80 14.26 6.04
C GLY A 120 -49.00 13.84 7.49
N ALA A 121 -48.06 14.15 8.39
CA ALA A 121 -48.00 13.66 9.77
C ALA A 121 -49.29 13.90 10.56
N ALA A 122 -49.87 15.11 10.49
CA ALA A 122 -51.13 15.46 11.16
C ALA A 122 -52.37 14.65 10.69
N THR A 123 -52.23 13.85 9.62
CA THR A 123 -53.29 12.98 9.09
C THR A 123 -53.02 11.48 9.29
N ARG A 124 -51.77 11.09 9.61
CA ARG A 124 -51.36 9.68 9.78
C ARG A 124 -52.01 9.02 10.99
N LYS A 125 -52.32 9.79 12.05
CA LYS A 125 -52.96 9.30 13.28
C LYS A 125 -54.14 10.20 13.70
N PRO A 126 -55.39 9.70 13.69
CA PRO A 126 -56.54 10.50 14.09
C PRO A 126 -56.45 11.02 15.53
N GLY A 127 -56.47 12.34 15.70
CA GLY A 127 -56.43 13.00 17.01
C GLY A 127 -55.05 13.44 17.49
N MET A 128 -54.02 13.36 16.64
CA MET A 128 -52.64 13.77 16.93
C MET A 128 -52.17 14.78 15.88
N ASP A 129 -51.46 15.84 16.29
CA ASP A 129 -50.88 16.82 15.36
C ASP A 129 -49.53 16.36 14.78
N ALA A 130 -49.04 17.09 13.76
CA ALA A 130 -47.80 16.75 13.07
C ALA A 130 -46.57 16.73 13.98
N LYS A 131 -46.49 17.63 14.97
CA LYS A 131 -45.32 17.75 15.85
C LYS A 131 -45.32 16.66 16.91
N ALA A 132 -46.46 16.39 17.55
CA ALA A 132 -46.61 15.25 18.45
C ALA A 132 -46.28 13.92 17.74
N TYR A 133 -46.78 13.74 16.51
CA TYR A 133 -46.49 12.57 15.67
C TYR A 133 -44.99 12.43 15.37
N LEU A 134 -44.31 13.53 15.00
CA LEU A 134 -42.87 13.52 14.71
C LEU A 134 -42.00 13.30 15.96
N ILE A 135 -42.37 13.87 17.11
CA ILE A 135 -41.71 13.60 18.40
C ILE A 135 -41.81 12.10 18.74
N GLU A 136 -43.01 11.54 18.76
CA GLU A 136 -43.21 10.13 19.12
C GLU A 136 -42.54 9.19 18.08
N SER A 137 -42.59 9.53 16.78
CA SER A 137 -41.89 8.77 15.72
C SER A 137 -40.36 8.78 15.84
N LEU A 138 -39.76 9.80 16.47
CA LEU A 138 -38.31 9.88 16.68
C LEU A 138 -37.86 9.29 18.03
N TYR A 139 -38.75 9.26 19.03
CA TYR A 139 -38.45 8.72 20.37
C TYR A 139 -38.83 7.24 20.54
N ASP A 140 -39.86 6.75 19.83
CA ASP A 140 -40.12 5.32 19.57
C ASP A 140 -40.61 5.12 18.12
N PRO A 141 -39.68 4.92 17.17
CA PRO A 141 -40.02 4.67 15.76
C PRO A 141 -40.90 3.44 15.51
N ALA A 142 -41.12 2.58 16.51
CA ALA A 142 -42.02 1.43 16.40
C ALA A 142 -43.50 1.77 16.69
N ALA A 143 -43.80 2.95 17.24
CA ALA A 143 -45.17 3.36 17.53
C ALA A 143 -46.05 3.43 16.28
N PHE A 144 -45.47 3.83 15.13
CA PHE A 144 -46.18 4.09 13.87
C PHE A 144 -45.51 3.45 12.64
N LEU A 145 -45.19 2.15 12.72
CA LEU A 145 -44.61 1.40 11.59
C LEU A 145 -45.45 1.53 10.30
N VAL A 146 -44.78 1.83 9.18
CA VAL A 146 -45.41 1.94 7.86
C VAL A 146 -45.46 0.56 7.19
N HIS A 147 -46.64 0.18 6.68
CA HIS A 147 -46.84 -1.11 6.01
C HIS A 147 -45.84 -1.32 4.85
N GLY A 148 -45.10 -2.43 4.91
CA GLY A 148 -44.01 -2.76 3.97
C GLY A 148 -42.60 -2.54 4.53
N TYR A 149 -42.45 -1.85 5.66
CA TYR A 149 -41.16 -1.57 6.29
C TYR A 149 -41.03 -2.27 7.66
N GLY A 150 -39.82 -2.75 7.97
CA GLY A 150 -39.52 -3.41 9.25
C GLY A 150 -39.23 -2.44 10.39
N LYS A 151 -39.11 -2.96 11.61
CA LYS A 151 -38.62 -2.19 12.78
C LYS A 151 -37.08 -2.06 12.72
N THR A 152 -36.59 -1.30 11.75
CA THR A 152 -35.16 -1.08 11.47
C THR A 152 -34.64 0.26 12.01
N MET A 153 -35.53 1.21 12.29
CA MET A 153 -35.15 2.53 12.82
C MET A 153 -35.02 2.51 14.35
N THR A 154 -33.84 2.87 14.83
CA THR A 154 -33.54 3.11 16.25
C THR A 154 -34.05 4.49 16.69
N PRO A 155 -34.49 4.70 17.95
CA PRO A 155 -34.80 6.04 18.45
C PRO A 155 -33.66 7.04 18.24
N ALA A 156 -33.99 8.24 17.78
CA ALA A 156 -33.01 9.24 17.32
C ALA A 156 -32.03 9.69 18.43
N TRP A 157 -32.43 9.59 19.70
CA TRP A 157 -31.61 9.92 20.86
C TRP A 157 -30.68 8.79 21.33
N LYS A 158 -30.72 7.60 20.71
CA LYS A 158 -29.90 6.45 21.06
C LYS A 158 -28.83 6.16 20.01
N PRO A 159 -27.69 5.56 20.40
CA PRO A 159 -26.72 5.03 19.45
C PRO A 159 -27.36 4.09 18.42
N PRO A 160 -26.93 4.15 17.14
CA PRO A 160 -25.84 4.98 16.64
C PRO A 160 -26.20 6.48 16.46
N ILE A 161 -27.49 6.82 16.38
CA ILE A 161 -27.99 8.15 15.96
C ILE A 161 -27.69 9.27 16.99
N SER A 162 -27.86 8.99 18.28
CA SER A 162 -27.31 9.74 19.43
C SER A 162 -27.63 11.25 19.51
N LEU A 163 -28.73 11.73 18.92
CA LEU A 163 -29.08 13.16 18.92
C LEU A 163 -29.53 13.64 20.30
N SER A 164 -29.02 14.79 20.75
CA SER A 164 -29.52 15.48 21.93
C SER A 164 -30.94 16.03 21.71
N ASN A 165 -31.62 16.41 22.81
CA ASN A 165 -32.90 17.13 22.76
C ASN A 165 -32.92 18.25 21.72
N LEU A 166 -31.81 18.99 21.61
CA LEU A 166 -31.71 20.17 20.78
C LEU A 166 -31.57 19.83 19.29
N GLU A 167 -30.83 18.78 18.97
CA GLU A 167 -30.68 18.28 17.62
C GLU A 167 -31.98 17.61 17.15
N ILE A 168 -32.75 16.99 18.05
CA ILE A 168 -34.07 16.46 17.73
C ILE A 168 -35.11 17.59 17.56
N GLU A 169 -35.08 18.65 18.38
CA GLU A 169 -35.85 19.88 18.13
C GLU A 169 -35.57 20.45 16.73
N ALA A 170 -34.31 20.41 16.28
CA ALA A 170 -33.91 20.85 14.95
C ALA A 170 -34.42 19.90 13.84
N VAL A 171 -34.23 18.59 13.97
CA VAL A 171 -34.70 17.59 12.99
C VAL A 171 -36.23 17.61 12.86
N ILE A 172 -36.97 17.77 13.95
CA ILE A 172 -38.43 17.96 13.90
C ILE A 172 -38.78 19.21 13.10
N ALA A 173 -38.08 20.33 13.32
CA ALA A 173 -38.30 21.56 12.56
C ALA A 173 -38.05 21.38 11.05
N PHE A 174 -37.04 20.59 10.66
CA PHE A 174 -36.78 20.23 9.27
C PHE A 174 -37.84 19.28 8.68
N LEU A 175 -38.32 18.29 9.44
CA LEU A 175 -39.38 17.39 8.99
C LEU A 175 -40.74 18.10 8.89
N GLN A 176 -41.01 19.07 9.78
CA GLN A 176 -42.16 19.98 9.64
C GLN A 176 -42.05 20.83 8.38
N SER A 177 -40.86 21.34 8.02
CA SER A 177 -40.70 22.18 6.82
C SER A 177 -40.84 21.40 5.50
N GLN A 178 -40.94 20.07 5.54
CA GLN A 178 -41.37 19.25 4.39
C GLN A 178 -42.89 19.35 4.21
N GLY A 179 -43.37 20.54 3.82
CA GLY A 179 -44.76 20.82 3.46
C GLY A 179 -45.68 21.34 4.57
N GLY A 180 -45.22 21.42 5.82
CA GLY A 180 -46.00 21.92 6.97
C GLY A 180 -45.49 23.26 7.55
N GLU A 181 -46.21 23.77 8.55
CA GLU A 181 -45.74 24.89 9.38
C GLU A 181 -44.78 24.39 10.48
N VAL A 182 -43.68 25.12 10.68
CA VAL A 182 -42.63 24.79 11.66
C VAL A 182 -42.97 25.40 13.02
N ASP A 183 -42.95 24.59 14.09
CA ASP A 183 -43.12 25.07 15.47
C ASP A 183 -41.86 24.79 16.29
N LEU A 184 -41.13 25.85 16.64
CA LEU A 184 -39.90 25.79 17.44
C LEU A 184 -40.13 25.94 18.96
N THR A 185 -41.38 25.88 19.43
CA THR A 185 -41.66 25.84 20.87
C THR A 185 -40.96 24.63 21.50
N PRO A 186 -40.04 24.79 22.48
CA PRO A 186 -39.34 23.67 23.08
C PRO A 186 -40.32 22.67 23.71
N PHE A 187 -40.01 21.38 23.62
CA PHE A 187 -40.85 20.32 24.21
C PHE A 187 -40.12 19.62 25.36
N GLU A 188 -40.86 19.21 26.39
CA GLU A 188 -40.31 18.27 27.37
C GLU A 188 -40.21 16.90 26.68
N PRO A 189 -39.01 16.30 26.59
CA PRO A 189 -38.83 15.04 25.88
C PRO A 189 -39.58 13.91 26.61
N PRO A 190 -40.21 12.96 25.91
CA PRO A 190 -40.95 11.86 26.54
C PRO A 190 -40.06 10.86 27.29
N VAL A 191 -38.74 11.07 27.28
CA VAL A 191 -37.72 10.36 28.09
C VAL A 191 -36.75 11.41 28.63
N ASP A 192 -36.32 11.30 29.90
CA ASP A 192 -35.36 12.24 30.51
C ASP A 192 -33.94 12.06 29.95
N ILE A 193 -33.69 12.73 28.83
CA ILE A 193 -32.40 12.76 28.17
C ILE A 193 -31.37 13.58 28.95
N GLN A 194 -31.70 14.44 29.93
CA GLN A 194 -30.64 15.09 30.73
C GLN A 194 -30.03 14.14 31.78
N THR A 195 -30.83 13.21 32.31
CA THR A 195 -30.28 12.13 33.15
C THR A 195 -29.45 11.16 32.31
N VAL A 196 -29.94 10.72 31.13
CA VAL A 196 -29.16 9.87 30.20
C VAL A 196 -27.90 10.59 29.71
N ALA A 197 -27.98 11.88 29.37
CA ALA A 197 -26.83 12.67 28.91
C ALA A 197 -25.77 12.83 30.00
N ARG A 198 -26.11 12.82 31.30
CA ARG A 198 -25.10 12.78 32.38
C ARG A 198 -24.47 11.41 32.57
N GLU A 199 -25.22 10.34 32.32
CA GLU A 199 -24.66 8.98 32.24
C GLU A 199 -23.81 8.77 30.96
N MET A 200 -24.01 9.61 29.94
CA MET A 200 -23.21 9.66 28.71
C MET A 200 -22.07 10.70 28.74
N GLU A 201 -22.13 11.79 29.51
CA GLU A 201 -20.98 12.69 29.79
C GLU A 201 -19.91 11.96 30.61
N ALA A 202 -20.28 10.86 31.28
CA ALA A 202 -19.38 9.89 31.89
C ALA A 202 -18.81 8.86 30.89
N ARG A 203 -19.04 9.02 29.58
CA ARG A 203 -18.55 8.13 28.49
C ARG A 203 -17.99 8.96 27.32
N PRO A 204 -16.92 8.52 26.64
CA PRO A 204 -16.37 9.27 25.50
C PRO A 204 -17.33 9.34 24.30
N LEU A 205 -17.34 10.48 23.62
CA LEU A 205 -17.96 10.64 22.30
C LEU A 205 -17.28 9.74 21.26
N VAL A 206 -18.09 9.11 20.40
CA VAL A 206 -17.67 8.16 19.33
C VAL A 206 -16.61 7.19 19.82
N HIS A 207 -17.04 6.11 20.47
CA HIS A 207 -16.13 5.11 21.02
C HIS A 207 -15.13 4.61 19.95
N ALA A 208 -13.86 4.97 20.13
CA ALA A 208 -12.75 4.16 19.64
C ALA A 208 -13.03 2.72 20.09
N ALA A 209 -13.13 1.81 19.12
CA ALA A 209 -13.86 0.57 19.29
C ALA A 209 -13.29 -0.28 20.45
N ASN A 210 -14.19 -0.79 21.29
CA ASN A 210 -13.86 -1.27 22.62
C ASN A 210 -13.63 -2.79 22.63
N ALA A 211 -12.37 -3.19 22.81
CA ALA A 211 -11.96 -4.59 22.87
C ALA A 211 -12.55 -5.38 24.06
N GLU A 212 -12.82 -4.75 25.21
CA GLU A 212 -13.50 -5.44 26.33
C GLU A 212 -14.96 -5.75 25.95
N ARG A 213 -15.64 -4.81 25.31
CA ARG A 213 -17.00 -5.04 24.78
C ARG A 213 -17.00 -6.07 23.65
N GLY A 214 -16.00 -6.04 22.77
CA GLY A 214 -15.85 -7.05 21.72
C GLY A 214 -15.61 -8.46 22.26
N ALA A 215 -14.95 -8.60 23.41
CA ALA A 215 -14.83 -9.88 24.11
C ALA A 215 -16.21 -10.38 24.60
N GLU A 216 -17.06 -9.50 25.14
CA GLU A 216 -18.45 -9.87 25.46
C GLU A 216 -19.25 -10.27 24.21
N VAL A 217 -19.04 -9.59 23.08
CA VAL A 217 -19.69 -9.91 21.80
C VAL A 217 -19.29 -11.31 21.33
N PHE A 218 -17.98 -11.59 21.34
CA PHE A 218 -17.38 -12.87 20.98
C PHE A 218 -17.86 -14.05 21.85
N VAL A 219 -18.04 -13.83 23.16
CA VAL A 219 -18.40 -14.88 24.12
C VAL A 219 -19.92 -15.06 24.25
N ASN A 220 -20.70 -13.97 24.25
CA ASN A 220 -22.09 -14.00 24.69
C ASN A 220 -23.13 -13.51 23.66
N VAL A 221 -22.74 -12.65 22.69
CA VAL A 221 -23.70 -12.09 21.71
C VAL A 221 -23.79 -12.97 20.47
N VAL A 222 -22.67 -13.15 19.77
CA VAL A 222 -22.58 -14.01 18.57
C VAL A 222 -21.95 -15.38 18.85
N LYS A 223 -21.58 -15.65 20.12
CA LYS A 223 -21.08 -16.93 20.63
C LYS A 223 -19.96 -17.57 19.79
N CYS A 224 -19.05 -16.78 19.22
CA CYS A 224 -17.87 -17.29 18.50
C CYS A 224 -17.11 -18.35 19.33
N ILE A 225 -17.02 -18.13 20.65
CA ILE A 225 -16.37 -19.04 21.61
C ILE A 225 -16.97 -20.46 21.65
N ALA A 226 -18.18 -20.69 21.13
CA ALA A 226 -18.76 -22.02 21.04
C ALA A 226 -17.95 -22.90 20.07
N CYS A 227 -17.58 -22.35 18.91
CA CYS A 227 -16.82 -23.05 17.87
C CYS A 227 -15.30 -22.78 17.97
N HIS A 228 -14.90 -21.56 18.34
CA HIS A 228 -13.52 -21.10 18.39
C HIS A 228 -12.93 -21.15 19.80
N ASP A 229 -11.60 -21.24 19.89
CA ASP A 229 -10.84 -21.09 21.14
C ASP A 229 -10.08 -19.76 21.19
N VAL A 230 -9.99 -19.16 22.38
CA VAL A 230 -9.16 -17.98 22.68
C VAL A 230 -8.53 -18.14 24.07
N SER A 231 -7.20 -18.13 24.14
CA SER A 231 -6.47 -18.31 25.39
C SER A 231 -6.75 -17.19 26.40
N GLY A 232 -7.09 -17.57 27.63
CA GLY A 232 -7.50 -16.65 28.69
C GLY A 232 -9.01 -16.37 28.75
N ILE A 233 -9.82 -16.97 27.87
CA ILE A 233 -11.29 -16.90 27.90
C ILE A 233 -11.86 -18.31 28.07
N GLU A 234 -12.49 -18.57 29.21
CA GLU A 234 -13.12 -19.86 29.49
C GLU A 234 -14.50 -19.98 28.81
N LYS A 235 -14.83 -21.17 28.29
CA LYS A 235 -16.17 -21.45 27.72
C LYS A 235 -17.20 -21.55 28.85
N PRO A 236 -18.29 -20.75 28.85
CA PRO A 236 -19.28 -20.82 29.92
C PRO A 236 -19.99 -22.18 29.95
N GLU A 237 -20.04 -22.80 31.13
CA GLU A 237 -20.74 -24.09 31.32
C GLU A 237 -22.20 -23.99 30.86
N GLY A 238 -22.59 -24.83 29.90
CA GLY A 238 -23.96 -24.92 29.39
C GLY A 238 -24.28 -24.05 28.17
N GLN A 239 -23.31 -23.37 27.53
CA GLN A 239 -23.52 -22.87 26.17
C GLN A 239 -23.49 -24.02 25.15
N THR A 240 -24.67 -24.47 24.71
CA THR A 240 -24.85 -25.14 23.42
C THR A 240 -25.33 -24.14 22.36
N LEU A 241 -25.12 -24.46 21.08
CA LEU A 241 -25.99 -23.95 20.02
C LEU A 241 -27.34 -24.68 20.11
N ASP A 242 -28.41 -24.06 19.63
CA ASP A 242 -29.78 -24.53 19.90
C ASP A 242 -30.02 -25.98 19.42
N ASP A 243 -30.82 -26.72 20.21
CA ASP A 243 -31.05 -28.17 20.15
C ASP A 243 -31.36 -28.72 18.74
N GLY A 244 -30.31 -29.00 17.96
CA GLY A 244 -30.43 -29.53 16.59
C GLY A 244 -29.31 -29.14 15.62
N VAL A 245 -28.44 -28.17 15.95
CA VAL A 245 -27.29 -27.79 15.12
C VAL A 245 -26.02 -28.54 15.58
N GLU A 246 -25.38 -29.30 14.68
CA GLU A 246 -24.05 -29.86 14.95
C GLU A 246 -23.00 -28.75 15.06
N VAL A 247 -22.28 -28.72 16.19
CA VAL A 247 -21.23 -27.72 16.44
C VAL A 247 -19.91 -28.22 15.86
N PHE A 248 -19.57 -27.75 14.66
CA PHE A 248 -18.25 -28.00 14.07
C PHE A 248 -17.19 -27.06 14.69
N PRO A 249 -15.98 -27.56 15.01
CA PRO A 249 -14.92 -26.73 15.57
C PRO A 249 -14.44 -25.69 14.56
N GLY A 250 -14.07 -24.51 15.05
CA GLY A 250 -13.43 -23.43 14.30
C GLY A 250 -11.98 -23.22 14.76
N PRO A 251 -11.17 -22.46 14.01
CA PRO A 251 -9.77 -22.22 14.34
C PRO A 251 -9.57 -21.49 15.68
N ASP A 252 -8.45 -21.78 16.36
CA ASP A 252 -7.91 -20.98 17.46
C ASP A 252 -7.62 -19.53 17.01
N LEU A 253 -8.29 -18.57 17.66
CA LEU A 253 -8.22 -17.15 17.31
C LEU A 253 -7.32 -16.35 18.25
N THR A 254 -6.66 -16.97 19.23
CA THR A 254 -5.78 -16.32 20.23
C THR A 254 -4.75 -15.36 19.63
N GLY A 255 -4.29 -15.66 18.40
CA GLY A 255 -3.29 -14.88 17.68
C GLY A 255 -3.78 -14.18 16.41
N ILE A 256 -5.07 -14.17 16.06
CA ILE A 256 -5.54 -13.81 14.70
C ILE A 256 -4.98 -12.48 14.15
N ALA A 257 -4.88 -11.43 14.96
CA ALA A 257 -4.40 -10.11 14.52
C ALA A 257 -2.89 -9.91 14.65
N ALA A 258 -2.16 -10.91 15.13
CA ALA A 258 -0.71 -10.98 14.98
C ALA A 258 -0.27 -11.48 13.58
N LEU A 259 -1.21 -12.01 12.79
CA LEU A 259 -0.96 -12.71 11.51
C LEU A 259 -1.68 -12.07 10.32
N ASN A 260 -2.84 -11.47 10.57
CA ASN A 260 -3.75 -10.99 9.53
C ASN A 260 -4.06 -9.50 9.71
N THR A 261 -4.30 -8.80 8.60
CA THR A 261 -4.76 -7.41 8.63
C THR A 261 -6.19 -7.31 9.13
N ILE A 262 -6.58 -6.15 9.68
CA ILE A 262 -7.97 -5.90 10.12
C ILE A 262 -8.95 -6.10 8.96
N GLY A 263 -8.58 -5.72 7.73
CA GLY A 263 -9.40 -5.93 6.53
C GLY A 263 -9.64 -7.41 6.20
N TYR A 264 -8.65 -8.29 6.39
CA TYR A 264 -8.84 -9.74 6.23
C TYR A 264 -9.77 -10.32 7.31
N ILE A 265 -9.63 -9.86 8.55
CA ILE A 265 -10.48 -10.30 9.67
C ILE A 265 -11.94 -9.83 9.43
N GLU A 266 -12.13 -8.60 8.98
CA GLU A 266 -13.43 -8.06 8.60
C GLU A 266 -14.04 -8.80 7.41
N GLU A 267 -13.29 -9.03 6.34
CA GLU A 267 -13.79 -9.79 5.19
C GLU A 267 -14.13 -11.25 5.54
N SER A 268 -13.38 -11.88 6.44
CA SER A 268 -13.68 -13.24 6.95
C SER A 268 -15.00 -13.30 7.73
N ILE A 269 -15.37 -12.23 8.44
CA ILE A 269 -16.64 -12.11 9.18
C ILE A 269 -17.81 -11.75 8.25
N LEU A 270 -17.55 -10.87 7.28
CA LEU A 270 -18.57 -10.38 6.34
C LEU A 270 -18.85 -11.36 5.18
N LYS A 271 -17.90 -12.24 4.85
CA LYS A 271 -17.98 -13.21 3.75
C LYS A 271 -17.41 -14.59 4.15
N PRO A 272 -18.01 -15.30 5.12
CA PRO A 272 -17.44 -16.54 5.65
C PRO A 272 -17.26 -17.68 4.63
N ASN A 273 -17.90 -17.60 3.45
CA ASN A 273 -17.77 -18.54 2.34
C ASN A 273 -16.85 -18.03 1.19
N ALA A 274 -16.11 -16.92 1.36
CA ALA A 274 -15.18 -16.39 0.35
C ALA A 274 -13.76 -17.01 0.43
N GLU A 275 -13.33 -17.48 1.61
CA GLU A 275 -12.14 -18.32 1.76
C GLU A 275 -12.32 -19.23 2.98
N ILE A 276 -12.25 -20.55 2.79
CA ILE A 276 -12.45 -21.53 3.87
C ILE A 276 -11.09 -22.08 4.32
N VAL A 277 -10.74 -21.84 5.59
CA VAL A 277 -9.45 -22.25 6.16
C VAL A 277 -9.33 -23.78 6.18
N ARG A 278 -8.23 -24.31 5.61
CA ARG A 278 -7.98 -25.75 5.48
C ARG A 278 -8.00 -26.44 6.85
N GLY A 279 -8.79 -27.51 6.97
CA GLY A 279 -9.05 -28.24 8.23
C GLY A 279 -10.33 -27.82 8.94
N TYR A 280 -11.02 -26.79 8.45
CA TYR A 280 -12.28 -26.28 9.00
C TYR A 280 -13.37 -26.22 7.91
N GLY A 281 -14.63 -26.15 8.33
CA GLY A 281 -15.79 -26.19 7.44
C GLY A 281 -16.43 -27.58 7.28
N VAL A 282 -17.61 -27.60 6.66
CA VAL A 282 -18.41 -28.78 6.36
C VAL A 282 -18.17 -29.19 4.91
N VAL A 283 -17.90 -30.48 4.71
CA VAL A 283 -17.68 -31.09 3.39
C VAL A 283 -18.80 -32.08 3.12
N SER A 284 -19.56 -31.83 2.05
CA SER A 284 -20.69 -32.66 1.63
C SER A 284 -20.33 -33.45 0.38
N VAL A 285 -20.45 -34.78 0.43
CA VAL A 285 -20.22 -35.70 -0.70
C VAL A 285 -21.38 -36.66 -0.87
N VAL A 286 -21.74 -36.98 -2.11
CA VAL A 286 -22.76 -37.99 -2.41
C VAL A 286 -22.08 -39.32 -2.69
N THR A 287 -22.54 -40.41 -2.06
CA THR A 287 -22.04 -41.78 -2.30
C THR A 287 -23.22 -42.74 -2.43
N GLY A 288 -23.39 -43.40 -3.58
CA GLY A 288 -24.48 -44.35 -3.80
C GLY A 288 -25.89 -43.74 -3.64
N GLY A 289 -26.07 -42.47 -4.02
CA GLY A 289 -27.31 -41.71 -3.86
C GLY A 289 -27.59 -41.20 -2.44
N THR A 290 -26.61 -41.31 -1.52
CA THR A 290 -26.74 -40.83 -0.13
C THR A 290 -25.76 -39.68 0.11
N VAL A 291 -26.22 -38.55 0.65
CA VAL A 291 -25.35 -37.46 1.08
C VAL A 291 -24.67 -37.84 2.40
N LEU A 292 -23.37 -37.62 2.48
CA LEU A 292 -22.56 -37.70 3.69
C LEU A 292 -21.91 -36.34 3.92
N GLU A 293 -22.05 -35.81 5.13
CA GLU A 293 -21.48 -34.53 5.55
C GLU A 293 -20.54 -34.73 6.74
N GLY A 294 -19.49 -33.92 6.83
CA GLY A 294 -18.54 -33.97 7.93
C GLY A 294 -17.34 -33.04 7.73
N THR A 295 -16.45 -32.94 8.72
CA THR A 295 -15.22 -32.13 8.61
C THR A 295 -14.12 -32.92 7.89
N LEU A 296 -13.42 -32.32 6.94
CA LEU A 296 -12.33 -32.98 6.21
C LEU A 296 -11.07 -33.10 7.10
N ILE A 297 -10.87 -34.27 7.68
CA ILE A 297 -9.70 -34.59 8.52
C ILE A 297 -8.45 -34.78 7.66
N SER A 298 -8.57 -35.51 6.55
CA SER A 298 -7.45 -35.71 5.61
C SER A 298 -7.93 -36.09 4.20
N GLN A 299 -7.04 -35.87 3.23
CA GLN A 299 -7.24 -36.17 1.81
C GLN A 299 -5.89 -36.62 1.22
N ASP A 300 -5.92 -37.68 0.43
CA ASP A 300 -4.78 -38.09 -0.41
C ASP A 300 -5.22 -38.40 -1.86
N THR A 301 -4.44 -39.20 -2.58
CA THR A 301 -4.67 -39.54 -3.99
C THR A 301 -5.72 -40.64 -4.21
N GLU A 302 -6.15 -41.35 -3.17
CA GLU A 302 -7.06 -42.48 -3.26
C GLU A 302 -8.34 -42.31 -2.41
N LYS A 303 -8.28 -41.50 -1.34
CA LYS A 303 -9.36 -41.37 -0.34
C LYS A 303 -9.51 -39.95 0.24
N ILE A 304 -10.68 -39.72 0.82
CA ILE A 304 -10.93 -38.68 1.82
C ILE A 304 -11.26 -39.35 3.17
N VAL A 305 -10.98 -38.64 4.27
CA VAL A 305 -11.41 -39.01 5.62
C VAL A 305 -12.23 -37.86 6.20
N LEU A 306 -13.50 -38.12 6.49
CA LEU A 306 -14.42 -37.19 7.12
C LEU A 306 -14.58 -37.53 8.60
N GLY A 307 -14.58 -36.52 9.48
CA GLY A 307 -15.08 -36.65 10.84
C GLY A 307 -16.59 -36.46 10.88
N ILE A 308 -17.31 -37.45 11.41
CA ILE A 308 -18.78 -37.42 11.54
C ILE A 308 -19.15 -37.57 13.03
N ASN A 309 -20.06 -36.73 13.52
CA ASN A 309 -20.40 -36.60 14.93
C ASN A 309 -21.64 -37.41 15.32
N GLU A 310 -21.70 -38.70 14.95
CA GLU A 310 -22.80 -39.62 15.31
C GLU A 310 -22.91 -39.88 16.83
N SER A 311 -23.47 -38.92 17.56
CA SER A 311 -23.84 -38.95 18.99
C SER A 311 -22.70 -39.21 19.98
N THR A 312 -22.13 -38.13 20.52
CA THR A 312 -21.19 -38.08 21.67
C THR A 312 -19.81 -38.73 21.51
N GLU A 313 -19.53 -39.51 20.46
CA GLU A 313 -18.18 -39.88 20.05
C GLU A 313 -17.98 -39.56 18.56
N ALA A 314 -16.95 -38.77 18.24
CA ALA A 314 -16.60 -38.44 16.86
C ALA A 314 -15.99 -39.67 16.17
N THR A 315 -16.52 -40.05 14.99
CA THR A 315 -16.05 -41.20 14.23
C THR A 315 -15.46 -40.80 12.87
N GLU A 316 -14.27 -41.30 12.57
CA GLU A 316 -13.63 -41.10 11.28
C GLU A 316 -14.23 -42.04 10.23
N ARG A 317 -14.78 -41.48 9.15
CA ARG A 317 -15.29 -42.21 8.00
C ARG A 317 -14.38 -41.98 6.79
N MET A 318 -13.63 -43.03 6.46
CA MET A 318 -12.84 -43.11 5.24
C MET A 318 -13.74 -43.45 4.05
N LEU A 319 -13.64 -42.69 2.96
CA LEU A 319 -14.35 -42.91 1.70
C LEU A 319 -13.32 -42.95 0.57
N LEU A 320 -13.37 -43.97 -0.29
CA LEU A 320 -12.52 -44.01 -1.48
C LEU A 320 -13.08 -43.03 -2.53
N LEU A 321 -12.19 -42.34 -3.26
CA LEU A 321 -12.62 -41.39 -4.32
C LEU A 321 -13.41 -42.09 -5.46
N SER A 322 -13.32 -43.42 -5.56
CA SER A 322 -14.14 -44.25 -6.44
C SER A 322 -15.61 -44.39 -6.02
N GLU A 323 -15.93 -44.18 -4.74
CA GLU A 323 -17.27 -44.42 -4.14
C GLU A 323 -18.17 -43.17 -4.12
N ILE A 324 -17.59 -42.01 -4.47
CA ILE A 324 -18.29 -40.72 -4.60
C ILE A 324 -18.99 -40.65 -5.96
N ASP A 325 -20.27 -40.29 -5.98
CA ASP A 325 -21.05 -40.13 -7.22
C ASP A 325 -20.64 -38.85 -7.97
N PRO A 326 -20.70 -38.82 -9.31
CA PRO A 326 -20.51 -37.59 -10.07
C PRO A 326 -21.81 -36.74 -10.07
N GLU A 327 -21.70 -35.45 -9.73
CA GLU A 327 -22.82 -34.51 -9.89
C GLU A 327 -23.14 -34.25 -11.39
N PRO A 328 -24.42 -34.16 -11.78
CA PRO A 328 -24.82 -33.72 -13.11
C PRO A 328 -24.69 -32.20 -13.27
N ILE A 329 -24.36 -31.74 -14.48
CA ILE A 329 -24.15 -30.32 -14.80
C ILE A 329 -25.45 -29.75 -15.41
N GLU A 330 -26.26 -29.06 -14.62
CA GLU A 330 -27.44 -28.30 -15.09
C GLU A 330 -27.22 -26.79 -14.90
N VAL A 331 -26.62 -26.13 -15.91
CA VAL A 331 -26.17 -24.72 -15.81
C VAL A 331 -27.19 -23.70 -16.34
N LEU A 332 -27.97 -24.04 -17.37
CA LEU A 332 -28.88 -23.07 -18.00
C LEU A 332 -30.14 -22.77 -17.17
N THR A 333 -30.71 -23.77 -16.48
CA THR A 333 -31.94 -23.60 -15.70
C THR A 333 -31.73 -22.66 -14.50
N ASP A 334 -30.65 -22.88 -13.74
CA ASP A 334 -30.31 -22.11 -12.54
C ASP A 334 -29.96 -20.64 -12.86
N LEU A 335 -29.30 -20.38 -14.00
CA LEU A 335 -29.03 -19.03 -14.49
C LEU A 335 -30.31 -18.32 -15.02
N ALA A 336 -31.30 -19.06 -15.52
CA ALA A 336 -32.60 -18.52 -15.91
C ALA A 336 -33.46 -18.17 -14.68
N GLU A 337 -33.56 -19.06 -13.69
CA GLU A 337 -34.35 -18.82 -12.46
C GLU A 337 -33.81 -17.63 -11.63
N LYS A 338 -32.49 -17.35 -11.72
CA LYS A 338 -31.85 -16.17 -11.11
C LYS A 338 -32.00 -14.88 -11.93
N GLY A 339 -32.67 -14.94 -13.09
CA GLY A 339 -33.04 -13.76 -13.89
C GLY A 339 -31.93 -13.15 -14.75
N TYR A 340 -30.86 -13.89 -15.04
CA TYR A 340 -29.71 -13.36 -15.79
C TYR A 340 -29.89 -13.36 -17.31
N PHE A 341 -30.87 -14.09 -17.86
CA PHE A 341 -31.23 -14.04 -19.29
C PHE A 341 -32.70 -14.39 -19.55
N TRP A 342 -33.19 -14.00 -20.74
CA TRP A 342 -34.48 -14.40 -21.32
C TRP A 342 -34.27 -15.19 -22.61
N ILE A 343 -35.24 -16.01 -23.02
CA ILE A 343 -35.21 -16.69 -24.32
C ILE A 343 -36.29 -16.11 -25.24
N GLU A 344 -35.92 -15.83 -26.49
CA GLU A 344 -36.87 -15.56 -27.57
C GLU A 344 -36.84 -16.72 -28.58
N VAL A 345 -37.99 -17.35 -28.79
CA VAL A 345 -38.17 -18.48 -29.71
C VAL A 345 -39.15 -18.14 -30.81
N THR A 346 -38.89 -18.61 -32.04
CA THR A 346 -39.80 -18.41 -33.18
C THR A 346 -40.40 -19.75 -33.62
N PRO A 347 -41.66 -20.06 -33.30
CA PRO A 347 -42.37 -21.17 -33.93
C PRO A 347 -42.53 -20.98 -35.44
N ASN A 348 -42.59 -22.08 -36.20
CA ASN A 348 -42.57 -22.06 -37.67
C ASN A 348 -43.66 -21.21 -38.37
N ASN A 349 -44.73 -20.84 -37.67
CA ASN A 349 -45.89 -20.12 -38.22
C ASN A 349 -46.43 -19.01 -37.30
N SER A 350 -45.61 -18.38 -36.46
CA SER A 350 -46.02 -17.25 -35.61
C SER A 350 -44.97 -16.14 -35.54
N GLU A 351 -45.34 -15.01 -34.93
CA GLU A 351 -44.39 -14.03 -34.38
C GLU A 351 -43.45 -14.70 -33.35
N PRO A 352 -42.27 -14.11 -33.05
CA PRO A 352 -41.41 -14.55 -31.96
C PRO A 352 -42.10 -14.44 -30.59
N ILE A 353 -41.79 -15.37 -29.70
CA ILE A 353 -42.30 -15.45 -28.33
C ILE A 353 -41.11 -15.32 -27.39
N ARG A 354 -41.14 -14.31 -26.52
CA ARG A 354 -40.07 -14.00 -25.57
C ARG A 354 -40.53 -14.20 -24.13
N GLY A 355 -39.70 -14.84 -23.32
CA GLY A 355 -40.00 -15.11 -21.92
C GLY A 355 -38.88 -15.83 -21.18
N ASP A 356 -39.06 -15.98 -19.87
CA ASP A 356 -38.14 -16.70 -18.99
C ASP A 356 -38.28 -18.21 -19.24
N LEU A 357 -37.18 -18.98 -19.32
CA LEU A 357 -37.26 -20.44 -19.44
C LEU A 357 -37.62 -21.05 -18.08
N VAL A 358 -38.78 -21.71 -18.01
CA VAL A 358 -39.30 -22.34 -16.77
C VAL A 358 -39.14 -23.86 -16.78
N ARG A 359 -39.15 -24.49 -17.96
CA ARG A 359 -38.82 -25.91 -18.10
C ARG A 359 -38.43 -26.28 -19.51
N GLU A 360 -37.51 -27.21 -19.66
CA GLU A 360 -37.18 -27.86 -20.92
C GLU A 360 -37.19 -29.38 -20.75
N ASP A 361 -37.64 -30.11 -21.78
CA ASP A 361 -37.57 -31.58 -21.87
C ASP A 361 -37.25 -32.01 -23.32
N GLU A 362 -37.15 -33.30 -23.62
CA GLU A 362 -36.68 -33.79 -24.93
C GLU A 362 -37.54 -33.29 -26.12
N GLU A 363 -38.85 -33.08 -25.93
CA GLU A 363 -39.78 -32.69 -27.01
C GLU A 363 -40.29 -31.25 -26.92
N THR A 364 -40.20 -30.60 -25.75
CA THR A 364 -40.80 -29.27 -25.50
C THR A 364 -39.90 -28.34 -24.68
N LEU A 365 -40.22 -27.04 -24.73
CA LEU A 365 -39.76 -26.02 -23.80
C LEU A 365 -40.96 -25.18 -23.33
N THR A 366 -40.90 -24.61 -22.13
CA THR A 366 -41.97 -23.80 -21.54
C THR A 366 -41.41 -22.45 -21.11
N LEU A 367 -41.91 -21.37 -21.71
CA LEU A 367 -41.55 -19.99 -21.38
C LEU A 367 -42.62 -19.30 -20.55
N LYS A 368 -42.22 -18.43 -19.62
CA LYS A 368 -43.07 -17.45 -18.96
C LYS A 368 -43.02 -16.13 -19.74
N VAL A 369 -44.09 -15.83 -20.47
CA VAL A 369 -44.19 -14.73 -21.44
C VAL A 369 -44.79 -13.48 -20.80
N GLU A 370 -44.14 -12.33 -20.95
CA GLU A 370 -44.67 -11.03 -20.51
C GLU A 370 -45.52 -10.36 -21.61
N ASP A 371 -46.78 -9.97 -21.32
CA ASP A 371 -47.55 -9.09 -22.23
C ASP A 371 -47.19 -7.62 -22.02
N SER A 372 -46.23 -7.15 -22.81
CA SER A 372 -45.57 -5.85 -22.77
C SER A 372 -46.46 -4.63 -23.12
N ARG A 373 -47.77 -4.68 -22.86
CA ARG A 373 -48.75 -3.68 -23.36
C ARG A 373 -49.72 -3.04 -22.37
N ASN A 374 -49.94 -3.58 -21.16
CA ASN A 374 -50.99 -3.02 -20.26
C ASN A 374 -50.62 -2.80 -18.78
N GLY A 375 -49.47 -3.24 -18.29
CA GLY A 375 -48.95 -2.80 -16.98
C GLY A 375 -49.82 -3.09 -15.75
N VAL A 376 -50.57 -4.20 -15.75
CA VAL A 376 -51.41 -4.65 -14.62
C VAL A 376 -51.21 -6.15 -14.42
N GLU A 377 -50.86 -6.58 -13.21
CA GLU A 377 -50.84 -8.00 -12.84
C GLU A 377 -52.25 -8.61 -12.96
N THR A 378 -52.41 -9.73 -13.68
CA THR A 378 -53.48 -10.69 -13.39
C THR A 378 -53.19 -12.09 -13.95
N SER A 379 -53.40 -13.10 -13.09
CA SER A 379 -53.51 -14.54 -13.38
C SER A 379 -52.23 -15.35 -13.71
N PRO A 380 -52.23 -16.68 -13.47
CA PRO A 380 -51.04 -17.53 -13.64
C PRO A 380 -50.78 -18.01 -15.09
N GLU A 381 -51.54 -17.53 -16.08
CA GLU A 381 -51.58 -18.13 -17.43
C GLU A 381 -50.52 -17.58 -18.41
N GLY A 382 -49.44 -16.97 -17.90
CA GLY A 382 -48.31 -16.49 -18.71
C GLY A 382 -47.41 -17.60 -19.29
N MET A 383 -47.66 -18.87 -18.96
CA MET A 383 -46.86 -20.02 -19.41
C MET A 383 -47.23 -20.47 -20.83
N GLN A 384 -46.27 -20.50 -21.75
CA GLN A 384 -46.42 -21.10 -23.08
C GLN A 384 -45.44 -22.27 -23.28
N THR A 385 -45.99 -23.49 -23.35
CA THR A 385 -45.24 -24.69 -23.75
C THR A 385 -45.25 -24.84 -25.27
N ILE A 386 -44.07 -25.00 -25.86
CA ILE A 386 -43.81 -25.00 -27.29
C ILE A 386 -43.01 -26.27 -27.63
N SER A 387 -43.46 -27.05 -28.62
CA SER A 387 -42.71 -28.23 -29.06
C SER A 387 -41.49 -27.82 -29.88
N LYS A 388 -40.33 -28.38 -29.53
CA LYS A 388 -39.04 -28.20 -30.22
C LYS A 388 -39.13 -28.57 -31.70
N SER A 389 -39.94 -29.57 -32.04
CA SER A 389 -40.21 -29.99 -33.41
C SER A 389 -40.86 -28.92 -34.30
N ASN A 390 -41.41 -27.86 -33.70
CA ASN A 390 -42.11 -26.77 -34.38
C ASN A 390 -41.36 -25.42 -34.30
N LEU A 391 -40.09 -25.42 -33.88
CA LEU A 391 -39.26 -24.23 -33.79
C LEU A 391 -38.49 -23.94 -35.08
N LYS A 392 -38.18 -22.66 -35.28
CA LYS A 392 -37.25 -22.14 -36.28
C LYS A 392 -36.13 -21.43 -35.52
N THR A 393 -35.00 -22.10 -35.38
CA THR A 393 -34.02 -21.87 -34.30
C THR A 393 -33.39 -20.48 -34.30
N TYR A 394 -33.63 -19.74 -33.21
CA TYR A 394 -32.80 -18.67 -32.67
C TYR A 394 -32.89 -18.74 -31.14
N VAL A 395 -31.84 -18.29 -30.44
CA VAL A 395 -31.77 -18.13 -28.99
C VAL A 395 -30.95 -16.86 -28.73
N THR A 396 -31.52 -15.86 -28.06
CA THR A 396 -30.82 -14.60 -27.80
C THR A 396 -30.23 -14.60 -26.40
N VAL A 397 -28.91 -14.51 -26.28
CA VAL A 397 -28.20 -14.46 -24.99
C VAL A 397 -27.66 -13.05 -24.76
N ILE A 398 -28.13 -12.39 -23.72
CA ILE A 398 -27.55 -11.12 -23.26
C ILE A 398 -26.64 -11.44 -22.07
N LEU A 399 -25.44 -10.87 -22.07
CA LEU A 399 -24.52 -10.91 -20.94
C LEU A 399 -24.40 -9.50 -20.34
N PHE A 400 -23.91 -9.42 -19.11
CA PHE A 400 -23.77 -8.15 -18.40
C PHE A 400 -22.71 -7.25 -19.05
N GLY A 401 -22.88 -5.91 -18.95
CA GLY A 401 -21.86 -4.96 -19.44
C GLY A 401 -22.07 -4.40 -20.85
N SER A 402 -23.31 -4.05 -21.22
CA SER A 402 -23.70 -3.25 -22.41
C SER A 402 -23.56 -3.85 -23.82
N GLU A 403 -22.83 -4.95 -24.04
CA GLU A 403 -22.92 -5.72 -25.31
C GLU A 403 -24.06 -6.77 -25.28
N SER A 404 -24.80 -6.89 -26.40
CA SER A 404 -25.82 -7.93 -26.60
C SER A 404 -25.44 -8.84 -27.76
N LEU A 405 -25.40 -10.16 -27.52
CA LEU A 405 -24.92 -11.14 -28.50
C LEU A 405 -26.10 -11.96 -29.06
N ILE A 406 -26.49 -11.65 -30.30
CA ILE A 406 -27.62 -12.30 -30.98
C ILE A 406 -27.08 -13.32 -31.98
N GLY A 407 -27.20 -14.62 -31.68
CA GLY A 407 -26.71 -15.70 -32.55
C GLY A 407 -27.31 -17.07 -32.22
N THR A 408 -27.31 -17.97 -33.19
CA THR A 408 -27.90 -19.31 -33.03
C THR A 408 -26.99 -20.22 -32.22
N LEU A 409 -27.46 -20.85 -31.14
CA LEU A 409 -26.67 -21.83 -30.39
C LEU A 409 -26.24 -22.99 -31.31
N VAL A 410 -24.93 -23.20 -31.42
CA VAL A 410 -24.29 -24.23 -32.26
C VAL A 410 -23.95 -25.48 -31.44
N SER A 411 -23.35 -25.27 -30.26
CA SER A 411 -22.98 -26.33 -29.34
C SER A 411 -22.64 -25.77 -27.95
N GLU A 412 -22.74 -26.62 -26.94
CA GLU A 412 -22.35 -26.35 -25.56
C GLU A 412 -21.44 -27.48 -25.04
N ASN A 413 -20.54 -27.15 -24.10
CA ASN A 413 -19.82 -28.12 -23.29
C ASN A 413 -19.63 -27.59 -21.86
N GLU A 414 -18.86 -28.31 -21.02
CA GLU A 414 -18.62 -27.98 -19.61
C GLU A 414 -18.05 -26.56 -19.41
N ASN A 415 -17.21 -26.09 -20.33
CA ASN A 415 -16.49 -24.82 -20.21
C ASN A 415 -17.02 -23.73 -21.16
N GLN A 416 -17.73 -24.07 -22.24
CA GLN A 416 -17.97 -23.12 -23.35
C GLN A 416 -19.35 -23.22 -23.99
N ILE A 417 -19.86 -22.07 -24.44
CA ILE A 417 -21.08 -21.90 -25.25
C ILE A 417 -20.65 -21.35 -26.62
N ILE A 418 -21.13 -21.92 -27.72
CA ILE A 418 -20.79 -21.46 -29.08
C ILE A 418 -22.05 -20.96 -29.79
N LEU A 419 -22.08 -19.67 -30.15
CA LEU A 419 -23.17 -19.00 -30.87
C LEU A 419 -22.75 -18.65 -32.31
N ASP A 420 -23.58 -18.93 -33.31
CA ASP A 420 -23.41 -18.43 -34.68
C ASP A 420 -24.06 -17.05 -34.83
N ILE A 421 -23.22 -16.01 -34.83
CA ILE A 421 -23.62 -14.62 -35.03
C ILE A 421 -23.41 -14.27 -36.51
N ASN A 422 -24.49 -14.34 -37.30
CA ASN A 422 -24.55 -13.98 -38.73
C ASN A 422 -23.60 -14.76 -39.66
N GLY A 423 -23.37 -16.05 -39.40
CA GLY A 423 -22.46 -16.91 -40.16
C GLY A 423 -21.04 -16.97 -39.59
N VAL A 424 -20.87 -16.59 -38.32
CA VAL A 424 -19.58 -16.54 -37.60
C VAL A 424 -19.76 -17.11 -36.19
N SER A 425 -19.14 -18.26 -35.93
CA SER A 425 -19.13 -18.86 -34.60
C SER A 425 -18.31 -18.01 -33.62
N ARG A 426 -18.96 -17.52 -32.58
CA ARG A 426 -18.40 -16.89 -31.38
C ARG A 426 -18.45 -17.89 -30.23
N THR A 427 -17.31 -18.14 -29.59
CA THR A 427 -17.24 -18.88 -28.34
C THR A 427 -17.32 -17.90 -27.17
N ILE A 428 -18.17 -18.22 -26.19
CA ILE A 428 -18.26 -17.59 -24.88
C ILE A 428 -17.69 -18.61 -23.89
N ASP A 429 -16.76 -18.18 -23.04
CA ASP A 429 -16.26 -19.02 -21.94
C ASP A 429 -17.19 -18.89 -20.73
N LYS A 430 -17.50 -20.00 -20.08
CA LYS A 430 -18.39 -20.04 -18.90
C LYS A 430 -17.69 -19.50 -17.66
N PHE A 431 -16.35 -19.49 -17.62
CA PHE A 431 -15.58 -18.96 -16.49
C PHE A 431 -15.51 -17.42 -16.45
N ASP A 432 -15.97 -16.71 -17.50
CA ASP A 432 -16.15 -15.25 -17.50
C ASP A 432 -17.51 -14.82 -16.87
N ILE A 433 -18.30 -15.78 -16.38
CA ILE A 433 -19.51 -15.53 -15.58
C ILE A 433 -19.10 -15.69 -14.10
N ASP A 434 -19.38 -14.69 -13.25
CA ASP A 434 -19.07 -14.73 -11.81
C ASP A 434 -19.80 -15.89 -11.10
N GLU A 435 -19.16 -17.07 -11.02
CA GLU A 435 -19.64 -18.20 -10.22
C GLU A 435 -19.43 -17.95 -8.71
N GLY A 436 -20.51 -18.05 -7.95
CA GLY A 436 -20.48 -18.50 -6.56
C GLY A 436 -21.43 -19.69 -6.37
N PRO A 437 -21.27 -20.54 -5.33
CA PRO A 437 -20.26 -20.50 -4.27
C PRO A 437 -19.01 -21.35 -4.60
N ILE A 438 -18.07 -21.45 -3.65
CA ILE A 438 -16.78 -22.15 -3.84
C ILE A 438 -16.96 -23.67 -3.89
N TYR A 439 -16.40 -24.30 -4.94
CA TYR A 439 -16.24 -25.75 -5.04
C TYR A 439 -14.78 -26.15 -4.87
N SER A 440 -14.51 -27.20 -4.09
CA SER A 440 -13.20 -27.86 -4.12
C SER A 440 -13.18 -28.97 -5.19
N ARG A 441 -12.00 -29.28 -5.75
CA ARG A 441 -11.82 -30.36 -6.73
C ARG A 441 -10.92 -31.45 -6.15
N ALA A 442 -11.46 -32.67 -6.04
CA ALA A 442 -10.69 -33.88 -5.73
C ALA A 442 -10.61 -34.75 -6.99
N PHE A 443 -9.43 -34.82 -7.63
CA PHE A 443 -9.16 -35.65 -8.81
C PHE A 443 -10.23 -35.57 -9.92
N GLY A 444 -10.74 -34.35 -10.17
CA GLY A 444 -11.72 -34.06 -11.22
C GLY A 444 -13.18 -34.10 -10.75
N LYS A 445 -13.51 -34.64 -9.58
CA LYS A 445 -14.85 -34.54 -8.99
C LYS A 445 -15.01 -33.22 -8.23
N ARG A 446 -16.14 -32.54 -8.40
CA ARG A 446 -16.59 -31.43 -7.53
C ARG A 446 -16.93 -32.01 -6.15
N ILE A 447 -16.56 -31.29 -5.09
CA ILE A 447 -16.99 -31.54 -3.72
C ILE A 447 -17.46 -30.21 -3.14
N SER A 448 -18.67 -30.19 -2.57
CA SER A 448 -19.21 -29.00 -1.92
C SER A 448 -18.50 -28.78 -0.58
N VAL A 449 -18.00 -27.57 -0.37
CA VAL A 449 -17.35 -27.15 0.88
C VAL A 449 -18.02 -25.87 1.32
N LYS A 450 -18.51 -25.84 2.56
CA LYS A 450 -19.19 -24.68 3.15
C LYS A 450 -18.58 -24.36 4.50
N SER A 451 -18.53 -23.07 4.82
CA SER A 451 -18.18 -22.61 6.15
C SER A 451 -19.22 -23.07 7.17
N ALA A 452 -18.77 -23.35 8.39
CA ALA A 452 -19.67 -23.58 9.51
C ALA A 452 -20.24 -22.25 10.07
N MET A 453 -19.73 -21.10 9.64
CA MET A 453 -20.36 -19.81 9.91
C MET A 453 -21.49 -19.55 8.89
N PRO A 454 -22.69 -19.12 9.34
CA PRO A 454 -23.80 -18.78 8.45
C PRO A 454 -23.49 -17.64 7.46
N ASP A 455 -24.00 -17.70 6.23
CA ASP A 455 -23.87 -16.62 5.24
C ASP A 455 -24.47 -15.27 5.70
N ASN A 456 -25.38 -15.30 6.68
CA ASN A 456 -25.98 -14.10 7.27
C ASN A 456 -25.29 -13.64 8.58
N TYR A 457 -24.08 -14.12 8.92
CA TYR A 457 -23.42 -13.79 10.19
C TYR A 457 -23.24 -12.28 10.41
N ALA A 458 -22.89 -11.54 9.36
CA ALA A 458 -22.83 -10.07 9.35
C ALA A 458 -24.15 -9.36 9.71
N GLN A 459 -25.29 -10.06 9.59
CA GLN A 459 -26.63 -9.56 9.91
C GLN A 459 -27.04 -9.86 11.36
N LEU A 460 -26.24 -10.65 12.09
CA LEU A 460 -26.42 -10.96 13.51
C LEU A 460 -25.69 -9.97 14.43
N LEU A 461 -24.76 -9.17 13.88
CA LEU A 461 -24.05 -8.10 14.56
C LEU A 461 -24.77 -6.76 14.37
N SER A 462 -24.80 -5.94 15.42
CA SER A 462 -25.01 -4.50 15.24
C SER A 462 -23.74 -3.86 14.68
N VAL A 463 -23.82 -2.68 14.07
CA VAL A 463 -22.62 -1.97 13.55
C VAL A 463 -21.62 -1.69 14.69
N ASP A 464 -22.12 -1.32 15.87
CA ASP A 464 -21.30 -1.10 17.06
C ASP A 464 -20.68 -2.42 17.57
N ASP A 465 -21.46 -3.51 17.65
CA ASP A 465 -20.93 -4.81 18.09
C ASP A 465 -19.95 -5.41 17.06
N HIS A 466 -20.10 -5.13 15.76
CA HIS A 466 -19.14 -5.49 14.70
C HIS A 466 -17.81 -4.75 14.87
N TYR A 467 -17.83 -3.42 15.03
CA TYR A 467 -16.61 -2.66 15.27
C TYR A 467 -15.96 -3.01 16.61
N ASN A 468 -16.74 -3.23 17.67
CA ASN A 468 -16.20 -3.71 18.96
C ASN A 468 -15.59 -5.12 18.81
N LEU A 469 -16.23 -6.04 18.09
CA LEU A 469 -15.70 -7.37 17.79
C LEU A 469 -14.38 -7.28 17.01
N LEU A 470 -14.30 -6.43 15.98
CA LEU A 470 -13.06 -6.18 15.25
C LEU A 470 -11.96 -5.57 16.13
N ALA A 471 -12.30 -4.69 17.06
CA ALA A 471 -11.33 -4.18 18.05
C ALA A 471 -10.86 -5.25 19.02
N PHE A 472 -11.74 -6.14 19.47
CA PHE A 472 -11.34 -7.28 20.30
C PHE A 472 -10.42 -8.22 19.52
N LEU A 473 -10.82 -8.65 18.33
CA LEU A 473 -10.01 -9.52 17.48
C LEU A 473 -8.68 -8.86 17.10
N SER A 474 -8.63 -7.53 16.93
CA SER A 474 -7.37 -6.79 16.68
C SER A 474 -6.42 -6.77 17.90
N THR A 475 -6.94 -6.96 19.13
CA THR A 475 -6.08 -7.18 20.32
C THR A 475 -5.56 -8.61 20.47
N LEU A 476 -6.19 -9.60 19.82
CA LEU A 476 -5.79 -11.02 19.87
C LEU A 476 -4.50 -11.25 19.08
N THR A 477 -3.39 -10.91 19.71
CA THR A 477 -2.02 -10.88 19.18
C THR A 477 -1.12 -11.96 19.81
N GLY A 478 -1.72 -13.05 20.29
CA GLY A 478 -1.03 -14.15 20.97
C GLY A 478 -0.68 -13.86 22.44
N LYS A 479 -1.15 -12.73 22.98
CA LYS A 479 -0.85 -12.26 24.35
C LYS A 479 -2.07 -12.37 25.26
N THR A 480 -1.97 -13.19 26.31
CA THR A 480 -2.95 -13.19 27.40
C THR A 480 -2.78 -11.95 28.28
N ALA A 481 -3.87 -11.37 28.77
CA ALA A 481 -3.84 -10.28 29.74
C ALA A 481 -3.32 -10.81 31.10
N GLY A 482 -2.01 -10.71 31.31
CA GLY A 482 -1.30 -11.37 32.42
C GLY A 482 0.04 -11.99 31.99
N SER A 483 0.20 -12.30 30.70
CA SER A 483 1.53 -12.27 30.09
C SER A 483 1.99 -10.81 30.03
N GLU A 484 3.22 -10.54 30.45
CA GLU A 484 3.75 -9.17 30.45
C GLU A 484 3.68 -8.58 29.02
N SER A 485 3.31 -7.32 28.92
CA SER A 485 3.51 -6.55 27.70
C SER A 485 5.02 -6.35 27.50
N GLY A 486 5.69 -7.37 26.93
CA GLY A 486 7.10 -7.30 26.55
C GLY A 486 7.36 -5.99 25.84
N PRO A 487 8.33 -5.19 26.32
CA PRO A 487 8.35 -3.74 26.19
C PRO A 487 8.29 -3.31 24.73
N THR A 488 7.64 -2.19 24.44
CA THR A 488 7.56 -1.63 23.08
C THR A 488 8.97 -1.44 22.54
N ILE A 489 9.39 -2.30 21.62
CA ILE A 489 10.79 -2.49 21.24
C ILE A 489 11.22 -1.40 20.26
N SER A 490 11.32 -0.15 20.71
CA SER A 490 11.88 0.93 19.88
C SER A 490 13.40 0.86 19.93
N LEU A 491 14.01 0.37 18.84
CA LEU A 491 15.45 0.31 18.67
C LEU A 491 15.93 1.43 17.73
N ARG A 492 17.21 1.76 17.82
CA ARG A 492 17.89 2.66 16.87
C ARG A 492 19.27 2.10 16.47
N PRO A 493 19.74 2.38 15.25
CA PRO A 493 21.03 1.88 14.78
C PRO A 493 22.20 2.58 15.46
N LYS A 494 23.30 1.84 15.64
CA LYS A 494 24.59 2.26 16.16
C LYS A 494 25.70 1.72 15.27
N LYS A 495 26.52 2.59 14.69
CA LYS A 495 27.58 2.18 13.77
C LYS A 495 28.70 1.43 14.50
N THR A 496 29.14 0.31 13.95
CA THR A 496 30.20 -0.55 14.49
C THR A 496 31.43 -0.59 13.57
N PHE A 497 32.50 -1.28 14.01
CA PHE A 497 33.75 -1.51 13.27
C PHE A 497 34.38 -0.23 12.64
N THR A 498 34.28 0.90 13.34
CA THR A 498 34.53 2.25 12.79
C THR A 498 36.01 2.64 12.60
N LYS A 499 36.95 1.75 12.93
CA LYS A 499 38.40 2.07 12.97
C LYS A 499 39.11 1.89 11.62
N PHE A 500 38.46 1.25 10.65
CA PHE A 500 38.97 1.00 9.31
C PHE A 500 37.88 1.20 8.26
N PRO A 501 38.22 1.53 7.00
CA PRO A 501 37.23 1.68 5.94
C PRO A 501 36.76 0.32 5.40
N LEU A 502 35.45 0.24 5.15
CA LEU A 502 34.79 -0.75 4.32
C LEU A 502 34.21 -0.03 3.10
N ASN A 503 34.35 -0.61 1.91
CA ASN A 503 33.84 -0.02 0.67
C ASN A 503 32.66 -0.84 0.13
N GLN A 504 31.44 -0.33 0.28
CA GLN A 504 30.20 -1.00 -0.15
C GLN A 504 30.11 -2.46 0.36
N PRO A 505 30.09 -2.69 1.69
CA PRO A 505 29.87 -4.02 2.21
C PRO A 505 28.45 -4.50 1.86
N VAL A 506 28.32 -5.78 1.53
CA VAL A 506 27.03 -6.39 1.13
C VAL A 506 26.63 -7.61 1.94
N TYR A 507 27.56 -8.24 2.65
CA TYR A 507 27.33 -9.45 3.45
C TYR A 507 28.35 -9.57 4.59
N ILE A 508 27.98 -10.22 5.70
CA ILE A 508 28.86 -10.50 6.83
C ILE A 508 28.46 -11.78 7.59
N GLU A 509 29.44 -12.64 7.88
CA GLU A 509 29.24 -13.92 8.60
C GLU A 509 30.49 -14.26 9.46
N PRO A 510 30.34 -14.88 10.65
CA PRO A 510 31.46 -15.38 11.46
C PRO A 510 32.12 -16.62 10.84
N GLU A 511 33.45 -16.71 10.91
CA GLU A 511 34.22 -17.83 10.39
C GLU A 511 34.26 -19.00 11.40
N PRO A 512 33.73 -20.20 11.06
CA PRO A 512 33.69 -21.34 11.97
C PRO A 512 35.07 -21.76 12.50
N GLY A 513 35.14 -21.96 13.82
CA GLY A 513 36.34 -22.33 14.57
C GLY A 513 37.27 -21.17 14.94
N THR A 514 36.85 -19.91 14.83
CA THR A 514 37.73 -18.73 15.03
C THR A 514 37.10 -17.61 15.88
N ASP A 515 37.76 -16.44 15.93
CA ASP A 515 37.25 -15.17 16.45
C ASP A 515 37.13 -14.09 15.36
N GLN A 516 36.83 -14.48 14.10
CA GLN A 516 36.98 -13.64 12.91
C GLN A 516 35.68 -13.56 12.08
N LEU A 517 35.32 -12.36 11.64
CA LEU A 517 34.22 -12.10 10.71
C LEU A 517 34.78 -12.01 9.28
N LEU A 518 34.06 -12.59 8.30
CA LEU A 518 34.25 -12.32 6.88
C LEU A 518 33.23 -11.27 6.42
N VAL A 519 33.68 -10.28 5.65
CA VAL A 519 32.83 -9.29 4.98
C VAL A 519 33.09 -9.30 3.49
N ILE A 520 32.02 -9.21 2.69
CA ILE A 520 32.08 -9.04 1.24
C ILE A 520 31.90 -7.57 0.91
N GLU A 521 32.84 -6.98 0.17
CA GLU A 521 32.68 -5.70 -0.53
C GLU A 521 32.18 -5.99 -1.96
N LEU A 522 31.08 -5.33 -2.39
CA LEU A 522 30.28 -5.63 -3.60
C LEU A 522 31.09 -6.05 -4.84
N GLY A 523 32.19 -5.36 -5.11
CA GLY A 523 33.11 -5.63 -6.22
C GLY A 523 34.01 -6.86 -6.06
N GLY A 524 33.56 -7.91 -5.36
CA GLY A 524 34.22 -9.22 -5.31
C GLY A 524 35.27 -9.44 -4.23
N LYS A 525 35.48 -8.48 -3.32
CA LYS A 525 36.55 -8.57 -2.32
C LYS A 525 36.04 -9.11 -1.01
N ILE A 526 36.57 -10.26 -0.61
CA ILE A 526 36.31 -10.87 0.69
C ILE A 526 37.45 -10.49 1.63
N ARG A 527 37.10 -9.87 2.76
CA ARG A 527 38.03 -9.39 3.79
C ARG A 527 37.69 -10.04 5.12
N ARG A 528 38.70 -10.24 5.95
CA ARG A 528 38.61 -10.96 7.22
C ARG A 528 39.10 -10.07 8.36
N PHE A 529 38.45 -10.09 9.51
CA PHE A 529 38.88 -9.30 10.67
C PHE A 529 38.37 -9.87 11.98
N LYS A 530 39.14 -9.65 13.06
CA LYS A 530 38.73 -10.07 14.39
C LYS A 530 37.40 -9.42 14.78
N ASP A 531 36.49 -10.24 15.31
CA ASP A 531 35.24 -9.81 15.93
C ASP A 531 35.51 -9.01 17.23
N ASP A 532 35.79 -7.72 17.03
CA ASP A 532 36.20 -6.79 18.07
C ASP A 532 35.89 -5.35 17.59
N LEU A 533 35.06 -4.61 18.33
CA LEU A 533 34.65 -3.26 17.94
C LEU A 533 35.82 -2.24 17.94
N GLU A 534 36.95 -2.57 18.57
CA GLU A 534 38.19 -1.80 18.54
C GLU A 534 39.22 -2.33 17.52
N THR A 535 38.89 -3.35 16.72
CA THR A 535 39.77 -3.88 15.69
C THR A 535 40.07 -2.82 14.61
N LYS A 536 41.33 -2.74 14.17
CA LYS A 536 41.87 -1.59 13.40
C LYS A 536 42.25 -1.92 11.96
N ASN A 537 42.18 -3.19 11.59
CA ASN A 537 42.54 -3.68 10.26
C ASN A 537 41.58 -4.82 9.90
N ALA A 538 41.28 -4.95 8.61
CA ALA A 538 40.74 -6.16 8.02
C ALA A 538 41.68 -6.63 6.92
N GLU A 539 42.19 -7.86 7.07
CA GLU A 539 43.06 -8.53 6.10
C GLU A 539 42.27 -8.93 4.85
N PHE A 540 43.00 -9.17 3.76
CA PHE A 540 42.43 -9.51 2.46
C PHE A 540 42.52 -11.02 2.26
N LEU A 541 41.39 -11.67 2.00
CA LEU A 541 41.31 -13.13 1.83
C LEU A 541 41.36 -13.54 0.36
N ILE A 542 40.50 -12.93 -0.47
CA ILE A 542 40.38 -13.19 -1.91
C ILE A 542 39.67 -12.01 -2.62
N ASP A 543 39.96 -11.84 -3.91
CA ASP A 543 39.18 -11.07 -4.86
C ASP A 543 38.65 -12.08 -5.91
N THR A 544 37.33 -12.22 -6.02
CA THR A 544 36.68 -13.21 -6.90
C THR A 544 36.69 -12.79 -8.37
N GLY A 545 37.08 -11.54 -8.67
CA GLY A 545 37.04 -10.98 -10.02
C GLY A 545 35.64 -10.76 -10.60
N ARG A 546 34.58 -10.89 -9.79
CA ARG A 546 33.16 -10.78 -10.16
C ARG A 546 32.39 -10.05 -9.07
N GLU A 547 31.25 -9.42 -9.39
CA GLU A 547 30.38 -8.91 -8.33
C GLU A 547 29.95 -10.07 -7.44
N THR A 548 29.98 -9.89 -6.13
CA THR A 548 29.77 -10.99 -5.18
C THR A 548 28.80 -10.54 -4.11
N TYR A 549 27.77 -11.35 -3.86
CA TYR A 549 26.60 -10.91 -3.09
C TYR A 549 26.46 -11.64 -1.74
N GLY A 550 26.92 -12.89 -1.66
CA GLY A 550 26.83 -13.73 -0.46
C GLY A 550 27.86 -14.87 -0.48
N LEU A 551 28.11 -15.44 0.68
CA LEU A 551 28.94 -16.63 0.88
C LEU A 551 28.29 -17.54 1.92
N THR A 552 28.79 -18.76 2.05
CA THR A 552 28.53 -19.62 3.21
C THR A 552 29.66 -20.64 3.38
N PHE A 553 29.90 -21.09 4.61
CA PHE A 553 30.93 -22.07 4.93
C PHE A 553 30.40 -23.50 4.83
N HIS A 554 31.25 -24.47 4.48
CA HIS A 554 30.88 -25.88 4.59
C HIS A 554 30.58 -26.27 6.06
N PRO A 555 29.64 -27.19 6.34
CA PRO A 555 29.45 -27.73 7.68
C PRO A 555 30.75 -28.32 8.30
N ASN A 556 31.65 -28.82 7.44
CA ASN A 556 32.98 -29.33 7.83
C ASN A 556 34.13 -28.34 7.53
N TYR A 557 33.88 -27.03 7.52
CA TYR A 557 34.87 -25.99 7.13
C TYR A 557 36.13 -25.97 8.02
N GLU A 558 36.03 -26.41 9.28
CA GLU A 558 37.19 -26.62 10.18
C GLU A 558 38.15 -27.71 9.70
N GLU A 559 37.67 -28.70 8.91
CA GLU A 559 38.50 -29.76 8.36
C GLU A 559 38.90 -29.52 6.89
N ASN A 560 37.99 -28.98 6.07
CA ASN A 560 38.17 -28.91 4.61
C ASN A 560 38.47 -27.51 4.05
N GLY A 561 38.23 -26.43 4.80
CA GLY A 561 38.43 -25.05 4.35
C GLY A 561 37.55 -24.62 3.17
N TYR A 562 36.46 -25.33 2.86
CA TYR A 562 35.61 -25.02 1.70
C TYR A 562 34.65 -23.86 1.95
N LEU A 563 34.83 -22.80 1.17
CA LEU A 563 34.02 -21.58 1.16
C LEU A 563 33.18 -21.54 -0.13
N TYR A 564 31.87 -21.39 -0.01
CA TYR A 564 30.94 -21.31 -1.14
C TYR A 564 30.52 -19.86 -1.33
N VAL A 565 30.45 -19.40 -2.58
CA VAL A 565 30.30 -17.98 -2.93
C VAL A 565 29.34 -17.83 -4.12
N VAL A 566 28.38 -16.91 -4.02
CA VAL A 566 27.50 -16.53 -5.15
C VAL A 566 27.95 -15.19 -5.73
N SER A 567 28.17 -15.18 -7.04
CA SER A 567 28.75 -14.05 -7.77
C SER A 567 28.14 -13.90 -9.16
N ASN A 568 28.14 -12.69 -9.72
CA ASN A 568 27.64 -12.38 -11.06
C ASN A 568 28.73 -11.72 -11.92
N GLY A 569 28.77 -12.05 -13.22
CA GLY A 569 29.73 -11.43 -14.15
C GLY A 569 29.45 -11.62 -15.64
N PRO A 570 30.17 -10.87 -16.50
CA PRO A 570 29.92 -10.78 -17.95
C PRO A 570 30.35 -12.02 -18.73
N ILE A 571 29.47 -12.50 -19.62
CA ILE A 571 29.74 -13.67 -20.48
C ILE A 571 30.78 -13.31 -21.55
N GLY A 572 31.93 -14.00 -21.51
CA GLY A 572 32.97 -13.86 -22.53
C GLY A 572 33.53 -12.45 -22.69
N GLY A 573 33.41 -11.60 -21.68
CA GLY A 573 33.82 -10.19 -21.71
C GLY A 573 32.82 -9.23 -22.37
N LYS A 574 31.60 -9.66 -22.72
CA LYS A 574 30.51 -8.76 -23.12
C LYS A 574 29.79 -8.22 -21.89
N VAL A 575 29.62 -6.90 -21.80
CA VAL A 575 28.90 -6.24 -20.69
C VAL A 575 27.37 -6.41 -20.77
N THR A 576 26.83 -6.86 -21.92
CA THR A 576 25.39 -6.92 -22.20
C THR A 576 24.70 -8.25 -21.87
N GLU A 577 25.46 -9.25 -21.42
CA GLU A 577 24.97 -10.59 -21.09
C GLU A 577 25.73 -11.05 -19.83
N THR A 578 25.05 -11.33 -18.73
CA THR A 578 25.68 -11.73 -17.46
C THR A 578 25.17 -13.09 -16.95
N ARG A 579 25.99 -13.73 -16.11
CA ARG A 579 25.69 -15.00 -15.46
C ARG A 579 25.92 -14.91 -13.96
N ASN A 580 25.05 -15.58 -13.22
CA ASN A 580 25.34 -16.01 -11.87
C ASN A 580 26.25 -17.25 -11.89
N TYR A 581 27.12 -17.32 -10.88
CA TYR A 581 28.06 -18.39 -10.61
C TYR A 581 27.99 -18.73 -9.12
N VAL A 582 27.69 -20.00 -8.81
CA VAL A 582 27.88 -20.56 -7.47
C VAL A 582 29.17 -21.34 -7.51
N SER A 583 30.17 -20.87 -6.78
CA SER A 583 31.55 -21.38 -6.82
C SER A 583 32.03 -21.76 -5.43
N ARG A 584 32.79 -22.86 -5.35
CA ARG A 584 33.48 -23.28 -4.13
C ARG A 584 34.98 -23.00 -4.27
N PHE A 585 35.54 -22.29 -3.29
CA PHE A 585 36.97 -22.04 -3.12
C PHE A 585 37.51 -22.79 -1.90
N THR A 586 38.84 -22.89 -1.78
CA THR A 586 39.52 -23.47 -0.61
C THR A 586 40.36 -22.43 0.11
N VAL A 587 40.04 -22.17 1.37
CA VAL A 587 40.77 -21.29 2.29
C VAL A 587 41.88 -22.08 3.00
N ASP A 588 43.09 -21.53 3.06
CA ASP A 588 44.15 -22.02 3.93
C ASP A 588 43.82 -21.68 5.38
N ARG A 589 43.55 -22.70 6.21
CA ARG A 589 43.27 -22.57 7.65
C ARG A 589 44.54 -22.37 8.49
N GLN A 590 45.72 -22.12 7.90
CA GLN A 590 46.96 -21.82 8.60
C GLN A 590 47.47 -20.39 8.32
N PRO A 591 48.12 -19.71 9.30
CA PRO A 591 48.74 -18.41 9.07
C PRO A 591 49.93 -18.47 8.09
N PRO A 592 50.07 -17.54 7.12
CA PRO A 592 49.15 -16.44 6.83
C PRO A 592 47.90 -16.90 6.08
N TYR A 593 46.73 -16.61 6.65
CA TYR A 593 45.44 -16.99 6.08
C TYR A 593 45.26 -16.37 4.68
N GLY A 594 44.71 -17.14 3.76
CA GLY A 594 44.53 -16.76 2.37
C GLY A 594 43.70 -17.79 1.62
N CYS A 595 43.21 -17.44 0.44
CA CYS A 595 42.42 -18.33 -0.39
C CYS A 595 42.94 -18.27 -1.83
N ASP A 596 43.27 -19.41 -2.43
CA ASP A 596 43.81 -19.45 -3.80
C ASP A 596 42.67 -19.23 -4.82
N PRO A 597 42.71 -18.17 -5.66
CA PRO A 597 41.71 -17.98 -6.71
C PRO A 597 41.68 -19.13 -7.72
N ASN A 598 42.78 -19.88 -7.88
CA ASN A 598 42.84 -21.05 -8.77
C ASN A 598 42.17 -22.29 -8.15
N SER A 599 41.71 -22.24 -6.90
CA SER A 599 40.91 -23.30 -6.26
C SER A 599 39.44 -23.32 -6.67
N GLU A 600 39.00 -22.33 -7.47
CA GLU A 600 37.62 -22.18 -7.92
C GLU A 600 37.08 -23.45 -8.59
N LEU A 601 36.04 -24.02 -7.99
CA LEU A 601 35.18 -25.03 -8.60
C LEU A 601 33.77 -24.43 -8.77
N ILE A 602 33.43 -24.04 -10.00
CA ILE A 602 32.06 -23.63 -10.35
C ILE A 602 31.15 -24.86 -10.22
N LEU A 603 30.09 -24.73 -9.42
CA LEU A 603 29.08 -25.78 -9.21
C LEU A 603 27.91 -25.63 -10.18
N LEU A 604 27.37 -24.41 -10.25
CA LEU A 604 26.23 -24.03 -11.07
C LEU A 604 26.46 -22.66 -11.69
N GLU A 605 25.94 -22.48 -12.91
CA GLU A 605 25.84 -21.19 -13.58
C GLU A 605 24.50 -21.07 -14.31
N TRP A 606 23.94 -19.85 -14.35
CA TRP A 606 22.73 -19.53 -15.12
C TRP A 606 22.74 -18.08 -15.60
N LEU A 607 22.00 -17.79 -16.67
CA LEU A 607 21.83 -16.42 -17.19
C LEU A 607 21.05 -15.57 -16.19
N SER A 608 21.59 -14.40 -15.85
CA SER A 608 20.97 -13.47 -14.89
C SER A 608 21.48 -12.05 -15.17
N ASN A 609 20.60 -11.18 -15.69
CA ASN A 609 20.92 -9.80 -16.10
C ASN A 609 20.55 -8.75 -15.04
N ASN A 610 19.69 -9.13 -14.10
CA ASN A 610 19.30 -8.44 -12.86
C ASN A 610 18.54 -9.48 -12.01
N HIS A 611 18.01 -9.13 -10.84
CA HIS A 611 17.27 -10.05 -9.95
C HIS A 611 18.05 -11.35 -9.70
N ASN A 612 19.30 -11.20 -9.26
CA ASN A 612 20.26 -12.29 -9.20
C ASN A 612 19.99 -13.28 -8.05
N GLY A 613 19.05 -13.00 -7.15
CA GLY A 613 19.20 -13.44 -5.75
C GLY A 613 20.44 -12.81 -5.12
N GLY A 614 20.78 -13.17 -3.88
CA GLY A 614 21.93 -12.58 -3.18
C GLY A 614 22.75 -13.52 -2.29
N ASP A 615 22.31 -14.75 -2.03
CA ASP A 615 22.74 -15.53 -0.87
C ASP A 615 23.08 -17.00 -1.14
N LEU A 616 23.59 -17.67 -0.12
CA LEU A 616 23.77 -19.13 -0.03
C LEU A 616 23.57 -19.57 1.43
N ALA A 617 23.05 -20.78 1.66
CA ALA A 617 23.02 -21.35 3.01
C ALA A 617 23.08 -22.89 2.98
N PHE A 618 23.75 -23.50 3.95
CA PHE A 618 23.60 -24.94 4.22
C PHE A 618 22.39 -25.20 5.12
N GLY A 619 21.58 -26.19 4.76
CA GLY A 619 20.48 -26.65 5.59
C GLY A 619 20.94 -27.59 6.71
N PRO A 620 20.07 -27.85 7.71
CA PRO A 620 20.34 -28.84 8.77
C PRO A 620 20.40 -30.29 8.25
N ASP A 621 20.03 -30.52 6.98
CA ASP A 621 20.20 -31.77 6.24
C ASP A 621 21.60 -31.92 5.61
N GLY A 622 22.44 -30.88 5.69
CA GLY A 622 23.79 -30.84 5.11
C GLY A 622 23.84 -30.46 3.63
N TYR A 623 22.72 -30.10 3.01
CA TYR A 623 22.66 -29.72 1.59
C TYR A 623 22.76 -28.22 1.39
N LEU A 624 23.29 -27.80 0.23
CA LEU A 624 23.46 -26.40 -0.13
C LEU A 624 22.18 -25.88 -0.79
N TYR A 625 21.58 -24.85 -0.19
CA TYR A 625 20.41 -24.14 -0.70
C TYR A 625 20.85 -22.86 -1.40
N ILE A 626 20.28 -22.62 -2.58
CA ILE A 626 20.74 -21.60 -3.53
C ILE A 626 19.53 -20.80 -4.04
N PRO A 627 19.30 -19.57 -3.56
CA PRO A 627 18.31 -18.66 -4.12
C PRO A 627 18.73 -18.16 -5.51
N ALA A 628 17.78 -18.14 -6.45
CA ALA A 628 17.93 -17.56 -7.77
C ALA A 628 16.69 -16.74 -8.12
N GLY A 629 16.83 -15.42 -8.24
CA GLY A 629 15.75 -14.59 -8.78
C GLY A 629 15.51 -14.84 -10.27
N ASP A 630 14.50 -14.19 -10.84
CA ASP A 630 14.02 -14.45 -12.20
C ASP A 630 14.97 -14.03 -13.33
N GLY A 631 16.11 -13.40 -12.99
CA GLY A 631 17.15 -13.03 -13.94
C GLY A 631 16.80 -11.85 -14.86
N ALA A 632 15.60 -11.27 -14.73
CA ALA A 632 15.05 -10.28 -15.63
C ALA A 632 15.37 -8.84 -15.19
N MET A 633 15.55 -7.93 -16.16
CA MET A 633 15.77 -6.51 -15.87
C MET A 633 14.51 -5.76 -15.43
N ASP A 634 13.35 -6.26 -15.83
CA ASP A 634 12.03 -5.64 -15.73
C ASP A 634 10.98 -6.76 -15.92
N SER A 635 9.81 -6.63 -15.30
CA SER A 635 8.71 -7.60 -15.47
C SER A 635 7.89 -7.36 -16.74
N ASP A 636 7.99 -6.17 -17.34
CA ASP A 636 7.21 -5.76 -18.52
C ASP A 636 7.91 -6.00 -19.86
N THR A 637 9.24 -5.88 -19.92
CA THR A 637 9.99 -6.09 -21.17
C THR A 637 11.34 -6.78 -20.97
N ASN A 638 11.71 -7.65 -21.93
CA ASN A 638 13.05 -8.22 -22.08
C ASN A 638 13.57 -9.11 -20.93
N LEU A 639 12.89 -10.24 -20.69
CA LEU A 639 13.35 -11.34 -19.82
C LEU A 639 14.73 -11.95 -20.18
N THR A 640 15.33 -11.56 -21.33
CA THR A 640 16.66 -12.00 -21.77
C THR A 640 17.58 -10.85 -22.22
N GLY A 641 17.16 -9.58 -22.07
CA GLY A 641 17.97 -8.39 -22.40
C GLY A 641 18.20 -8.12 -23.90
N LEU A 642 17.83 -9.03 -24.81
CA LEU A 642 18.10 -8.90 -26.25
C LEU A 642 17.13 -7.91 -26.93
N PRO A 643 17.58 -6.95 -27.77
CA PRO A 643 16.66 -6.06 -28.48
C PRO A 643 15.68 -6.82 -29.39
N GLY A 644 14.41 -6.92 -28.98
CA GLY A 644 13.34 -7.63 -29.68
C GLY A 644 12.95 -9.00 -29.10
N SER A 645 13.51 -9.43 -27.96
CA SER A 645 13.06 -10.65 -27.25
C SER A 645 11.78 -10.40 -26.44
N TYR A 646 10.64 -10.38 -27.13
CA TYR A 646 9.31 -10.47 -26.54
C TYR A 646 9.00 -11.90 -26.03
N ASP A 647 9.92 -12.49 -25.25
CA ASP A 647 9.64 -13.71 -24.50
C ASP A 647 8.57 -13.41 -23.45
N ARG A 648 7.43 -14.09 -23.56
CA ARG A 648 6.29 -13.97 -22.63
C ARG A 648 6.30 -15.05 -21.55
N ASP A 649 7.35 -15.86 -21.49
CA ASP A 649 7.39 -17.08 -20.70
C ASP A 649 7.69 -16.75 -19.22
N PRO A 650 6.76 -17.01 -18.29
CA PRO A 650 6.93 -16.60 -16.89
C PRO A 650 8.06 -17.38 -16.22
N LYS A 651 9.25 -16.77 -16.11
CA LYS A 651 10.44 -17.41 -15.52
C LYS A 651 10.21 -17.97 -14.12
N GLY A 652 9.42 -17.28 -13.29
CA GLY A 652 9.02 -17.78 -11.98
C GLY A 652 8.12 -19.03 -11.99
N GLN A 653 7.46 -19.38 -13.11
CA GLN A 653 6.59 -20.56 -13.22
C GLN A 653 7.17 -21.69 -14.10
N ASP A 654 8.19 -21.42 -14.92
CA ASP A 654 8.83 -22.42 -15.78
C ASP A 654 9.89 -23.24 -15.03
N LEU A 655 9.48 -24.43 -14.58
CA LEU A 655 10.36 -25.42 -13.94
C LEU A 655 11.45 -26.00 -14.87
N SER A 656 11.49 -25.69 -16.17
CA SER A 656 12.54 -26.17 -17.08
C SER A 656 13.86 -25.39 -16.96
N ASN A 657 13.85 -24.23 -16.28
CA ASN A 657 15.04 -23.41 -16.03
C ASN A 657 15.31 -23.23 -14.52
N LEU A 658 16.27 -22.37 -14.13
CA LEU A 658 16.71 -22.17 -12.74
C LEU A 658 16.35 -20.79 -12.14
N PRO A 659 16.35 -19.68 -12.89
CA PRO A 659 15.77 -18.43 -12.44
C PRO A 659 14.35 -18.55 -11.82
N GLY A 660 14.10 -17.77 -10.78
CA GLY A 660 12.80 -17.70 -10.09
C GLY A 660 12.55 -18.82 -9.06
N THR A 661 13.62 -19.42 -8.55
CA THR A 661 13.58 -20.61 -7.69
C THR A 661 14.48 -20.49 -6.45
N ILE A 662 14.33 -21.42 -5.50
CA ILE A 662 15.44 -21.82 -4.64
C ILE A 662 15.77 -23.27 -5.00
N MET A 663 17.05 -23.56 -5.21
CA MET A 663 17.58 -24.90 -5.48
C MET A 663 18.14 -25.55 -4.22
N ARG A 664 18.30 -26.87 -4.24
CA ARG A 664 18.92 -27.69 -3.17
C ARG A 664 19.77 -28.81 -3.76
N ILE A 665 21.07 -28.85 -3.44
CA ILE A 665 22.05 -29.81 -4.01
C ILE A 665 22.97 -30.44 -2.96
N ASP A 666 23.43 -31.67 -3.22
CA ASP A 666 24.43 -32.40 -2.41
C ASP A 666 25.83 -32.15 -3.00
N VAL A 667 26.66 -31.39 -2.28
CA VAL A 667 28.02 -31.01 -2.71
C VAL A 667 29.13 -31.94 -2.19
N ASP A 668 28.81 -32.84 -1.24
CA ASP A 668 29.73 -33.84 -0.70
C ASP A 668 29.79 -35.10 -1.59
N ARG A 669 28.76 -35.34 -2.41
CA ARG A 669 28.63 -36.53 -3.28
C ARG A 669 28.56 -36.16 -4.77
N PRO A 670 29.63 -35.64 -5.39
CA PRO A 670 29.63 -35.29 -6.81
C PRO A 670 29.39 -36.49 -7.74
N GLU A 671 28.61 -36.28 -8.81
CA GLU A 671 28.26 -37.28 -9.81
C GLU A 671 29.20 -37.26 -11.04
N ALA A 672 29.10 -38.30 -11.89
CA ALA A 672 29.84 -38.38 -13.14
C ALA A 672 29.44 -37.24 -14.12
N GLY A 673 30.24 -36.17 -14.15
CA GLY A 673 29.99 -34.99 -14.98
C GLY A 673 29.30 -33.82 -14.26
N ARG A 674 29.01 -33.93 -12.95
CA ARG A 674 28.48 -32.83 -12.13
C ARG A 674 29.29 -32.71 -10.82
N PRO A 675 29.71 -31.51 -10.39
CA PRO A 675 30.44 -31.31 -9.13
C PRO A 675 29.53 -31.37 -7.88
N TYR A 676 28.32 -31.90 -8.03
CA TYR A 676 27.29 -32.13 -7.01
C TYR A 676 26.41 -33.31 -7.46
N SER A 677 25.54 -33.83 -6.58
CA SER A 677 24.42 -34.71 -6.92
C SER A 677 23.08 -34.11 -6.52
N ILE A 678 21.99 -34.72 -6.97
CA ILE A 678 20.63 -34.33 -6.59
C ILE A 678 20.18 -35.16 -5.37
N PRO A 679 19.70 -34.53 -4.28
CA PRO A 679 19.02 -35.25 -3.21
C PRO A 679 17.77 -35.98 -3.73
N ASN A 680 17.68 -37.29 -3.45
CA ASN A 680 16.59 -38.17 -3.92
C ASN A 680 15.19 -37.81 -3.37
N ASP A 681 15.12 -36.83 -2.46
CA ASP A 681 13.92 -36.27 -1.87
C ASP A 681 13.56 -34.87 -2.40
N ASN A 682 14.28 -34.31 -3.38
CA ASN A 682 13.89 -33.05 -4.03
C ASN A 682 12.49 -33.18 -4.70
N PRO A 683 11.64 -32.13 -4.70
CA PRO A 683 10.23 -32.24 -5.09
C PRO A 683 9.96 -32.58 -6.55
N PHE A 684 10.79 -32.11 -7.49
CA PHE A 684 10.48 -32.17 -8.92
C PHE A 684 11.24 -33.26 -9.71
N ILE A 685 11.97 -34.16 -9.04
CA ILE A 685 12.84 -35.19 -9.68
C ILE A 685 12.12 -36.23 -10.54
N HIS A 686 10.79 -36.28 -10.50
CA HIS A 686 9.95 -37.19 -11.28
C HIS A 686 9.03 -36.46 -12.27
N LEU A 687 9.11 -35.13 -12.35
CA LEU A 687 8.33 -34.33 -13.29
C LEU A 687 9.11 -34.18 -14.61
N GLU A 688 8.56 -34.68 -15.70
CA GLU A 688 9.22 -34.63 -17.01
C GLU A 688 9.47 -33.18 -17.46
N GLY A 689 10.70 -32.89 -17.87
CA GLY A 689 11.14 -31.56 -18.29
C GLY A 689 11.51 -30.59 -17.17
N ALA A 690 11.21 -30.91 -15.90
CA ALA A 690 11.59 -30.06 -14.76
C ALA A 690 13.08 -30.20 -14.38
N ARG A 691 13.65 -29.15 -13.80
CA ARG A 691 15.00 -29.15 -13.24
C ARG A 691 15.02 -29.83 -11.87
N PRO A 692 15.74 -30.96 -11.71
CA PRO A 692 15.76 -31.72 -10.47
C PRO A 692 16.47 -31.01 -9.31
N GLU A 693 17.19 -29.91 -9.59
CA GLU A 693 17.79 -29.02 -8.59
C GLU A 693 16.76 -28.21 -7.79
N ILE A 694 15.55 -27.99 -8.32
CA ILE A 694 14.56 -27.07 -7.74
C ILE A 694 13.97 -27.62 -6.42
N TRP A 695 13.93 -26.76 -5.40
CA TRP A 695 13.25 -26.98 -4.12
C TRP A 695 11.92 -26.24 -4.02
N VAL A 696 11.86 -24.99 -4.47
CA VAL A 696 10.65 -24.17 -4.60
C VAL A 696 10.75 -23.25 -5.81
N TYR A 697 9.62 -22.77 -6.30
CA TYR A 697 9.53 -21.85 -7.44
C TYR A 697 8.44 -20.78 -7.22
N GLY A 698 8.17 -19.95 -8.22
CA GLY A 698 7.23 -18.84 -8.10
C GLY A 698 7.78 -17.65 -7.32
N ILE A 699 9.10 -17.48 -7.25
CA ILE A 699 9.75 -16.39 -6.51
C ILE A 699 10.32 -15.36 -7.51
N ARG A 700 10.33 -14.07 -7.14
CA ARG A 700 10.85 -12.99 -7.99
C ARG A 700 12.35 -12.78 -7.81
N ASN A 701 12.77 -12.42 -6.60
CA ASN A 701 14.16 -12.12 -6.27
C ASN A 701 14.42 -12.40 -4.78
N PRO A 702 14.68 -13.67 -4.41
CA PRO A 702 15.02 -14.03 -3.03
C PRO A 702 16.43 -13.51 -2.69
N TRP A 703 16.51 -12.38 -2.00
CA TRP A 703 17.76 -11.66 -1.80
C TRP A 703 18.59 -12.20 -0.63
N ARG A 704 17.98 -12.38 0.55
CA ARG A 704 18.57 -13.14 1.66
C ARG A 704 17.73 -14.34 2.04
N ILE A 705 18.41 -15.42 2.42
CA ILE A 705 17.82 -16.59 3.04
C ILE A 705 18.52 -16.91 4.37
N THR A 706 17.83 -17.55 5.30
CA THR A 706 18.45 -18.02 6.55
C THR A 706 17.74 -19.24 7.07
N PHE A 707 18.52 -20.25 7.47
CA PHE A 707 18.03 -21.34 8.30
C PHE A 707 18.00 -20.93 9.77
N ASP A 708 16.88 -21.18 10.42
CA ASP A 708 16.83 -21.25 11.87
C ASP A 708 17.63 -22.47 12.35
N ARG A 709 18.68 -22.24 13.16
CA ARG A 709 19.51 -23.31 13.71
C ARG A 709 18.85 -24.14 14.82
N GLU A 710 17.81 -23.62 15.48
CA GLU A 710 17.10 -24.33 16.57
C GLU A 710 15.87 -25.09 16.04
N THR A 711 15.18 -24.58 15.00
CA THR A 711 13.99 -25.24 14.42
C THR A 711 14.20 -25.89 13.05
N GLY A 712 15.24 -25.52 12.30
CA GLY A 712 15.48 -25.98 10.93
C GLY A 712 14.62 -25.31 9.84
N HIS A 713 13.80 -24.33 10.20
CA HIS A 713 12.98 -23.56 9.25
C HIS A 713 13.83 -22.70 8.32
N LEU A 714 13.53 -22.71 7.01
CA LEU A 714 14.15 -21.83 6.01
C LEU A 714 13.29 -20.58 5.79
N TRP A 715 13.87 -19.40 6.02
CA TRP A 715 13.27 -18.11 5.72
C TRP A 715 13.87 -17.48 4.47
N ALA A 716 13.07 -16.74 3.70
CA ALA A 716 13.50 -15.98 2.53
C ALA A 716 12.82 -14.60 2.46
N GLY A 717 13.60 -13.55 2.21
CA GLY A 717 13.07 -12.24 1.79
C GLY A 717 13.05 -12.14 0.27
N ASN A 718 11.88 -11.89 -0.31
CA ASN A 718 11.64 -11.86 -1.75
C ASN A 718 11.23 -10.44 -2.19
N VAL A 719 12.07 -9.80 -3.01
CA VAL A 719 11.90 -8.41 -3.41
C VAL A 719 10.76 -8.24 -4.42
N GLY A 720 9.85 -7.32 -4.12
CA GLY A 720 8.69 -6.90 -4.92
C GLY A 720 9.02 -6.19 -6.24
N GLN A 721 8.01 -6.03 -7.10
CA GLN A 721 8.12 -5.37 -8.40
C GLN A 721 7.54 -3.96 -8.35
N ASP A 722 6.23 -3.86 -8.13
CA ASP A 722 5.44 -2.63 -8.27
C ASP A 722 4.58 -2.33 -7.04
N ARG A 723 4.14 -3.34 -6.28
CA ARG A 723 3.10 -3.16 -5.24
C ARG A 723 3.35 -3.83 -3.89
N TRP A 724 3.99 -5.00 -3.84
CA TRP A 724 4.11 -5.79 -2.62
C TRP A 724 5.49 -6.42 -2.45
N GLU A 725 6.01 -6.31 -1.22
CA GLU A 725 7.22 -6.96 -0.71
C GLU A 725 6.85 -8.19 0.13
N MET A 726 7.64 -9.26 0.11
CA MET A 726 7.26 -10.56 0.71
C MET A 726 8.33 -11.22 1.57
N ILE A 727 7.91 -11.80 2.70
CA ILE A 727 8.66 -12.79 3.48
C ILE A 727 8.01 -14.17 3.36
N HIS A 728 8.81 -15.20 3.11
CA HIS A 728 8.35 -16.58 3.00
C HIS A 728 9.05 -17.50 4.02
N LEU A 729 8.27 -18.27 4.76
CA LEU A 729 8.71 -19.52 5.38
C LEU A 729 8.68 -20.62 4.30
N VAL A 730 9.85 -21.00 3.82
CA VAL A 730 10.01 -21.82 2.61
C VAL A 730 9.74 -23.30 2.89
N ARG A 731 8.73 -23.89 2.25
CA ARG A 731 8.37 -25.31 2.38
C ARG A 731 8.55 -26.07 1.06
N ARG A 732 8.81 -27.37 1.14
CA ARG A 732 9.23 -28.23 0.01
C ARG A 732 8.19 -28.29 -1.11
N GLY A 733 8.51 -27.74 -2.28
CA GLY A 733 7.70 -27.83 -3.50
C GLY A 733 6.65 -26.72 -3.66
N ASP A 734 6.65 -25.73 -2.77
CA ASP A 734 5.77 -24.56 -2.86
C ASP A 734 5.99 -23.77 -4.16
N ASN A 735 4.91 -23.11 -4.61
CA ASN A 735 4.87 -22.16 -5.71
C ASN A 735 4.39 -20.82 -5.18
N TYR A 736 5.25 -19.80 -5.10
CA TYR A 736 4.87 -18.49 -4.57
C TYR A 736 4.26 -17.53 -5.61
N GLY A 737 3.83 -18.07 -6.76
CA GLY A 737 2.92 -17.40 -7.70
C GLY A 737 3.54 -16.37 -8.66
N TRP A 738 4.79 -15.95 -8.47
CA TRP A 738 5.46 -15.02 -9.40
C TRP A 738 5.54 -15.65 -10.81
N SER A 739 5.11 -15.00 -11.88
CA SER A 739 4.65 -13.61 -12.02
C SER A 739 3.14 -13.47 -12.34
N LEU A 740 2.32 -14.47 -12.01
CA LEU A 740 0.86 -14.31 -12.03
C LEU A 740 0.39 -13.47 -10.85
N TYR A 741 1.02 -13.64 -9.69
CA TYR A 741 0.75 -12.94 -8.44
C TYR A 741 1.99 -12.17 -7.95
N GLU A 742 1.74 -11.12 -7.18
CA GLU A 742 2.71 -10.34 -6.42
C GLU A 742 2.15 -10.21 -5.00
N GLY A 743 2.83 -10.81 -4.02
CA GLY A 743 2.20 -11.13 -2.74
C GLY A 743 1.02 -12.11 -2.90
N SER A 744 -0.04 -11.91 -2.14
CA SER A 744 -1.33 -12.59 -2.29
C SER A 744 -2.19 -12.03 -3.44
N HIS A 745 -1.71 -11.01 -4.16
CA HIS A 745 -2.52 -10.21 -5.08
C HIS A 745 -2.26 -10.51 -6.57
N PRO A 746 -3.30 -10.51 -7.43
CA PRO A 746 -3.14 -10.64 -8.88
C PRO A 746 -2.24 -9.57 -9.52
N PHE A 747 -1.32 -10.03 -10.36
CA PHE A 747 -0.36 -9.20 -11.09
C PHE A 747 -0.52 -9.38 -12.61
N PHE A 748 -0.06 -10.50 -13.19
CA PHE A 748 -0.28 -10.84 -14.61
C PHE A 748 -0.94 -12.22 -14.78
N LEU A 749 -2.25 -12.29 -14.53
CA LEU A 749 -3.05 -13.53 -14.68
C LEU A 749 -3.09 -14.09 -16.12
N ASN A 750 -2.66 -13.32 -17.12
CA ASN A 750 -2.51 -13.80 -18.50
C ASN A 750 -1.25 -14.63 -18.76
N ARG A 751 -0.40 -14.84 -17.73
CA ARG A 751 0.78 -15.72 -17.78
C ARG A 751 0.40 -17.15 -17.40
N LYS A 752 1.12 -18.13 -17.95
CA LYS A 752 0.87 -19.55 -17.68
C LYS A 752 1.29 -19.94 -16.26
N GLN A 753 0.36 -20.46 -15.45
CA GLN A 753 0.69 -21.03 -14.13
C GLN A 753 1.51 -22.33 -14.27
N GLY A 754 2.40 -22.58 -13.30
CA GLY A 754 3.10 -23.84 -13.14
C GLY A 754 2.19 -24.97 -12.58
N PRO A 755 2.73 -26.19 -12.41
CA PRO A 755 1.95 -27.39 -12.15
C PRO A 755 1.43 -27.57 -10.71
N THR A 756 1.85 -26.74 -9.74
CA THR A 756 1.34 -26.81 -8.35
C THR A 756 0.55 -25.55 -7.95
N PRO A 757 -0.37 -25.65 -6.97
CA PRO A 757 -1.14 -24.52 -6.46
C PRO A 757 -0.26 -23.41 -5.90
N ILE A 758 -0.73 -22.16 -6.03
CA ILE A 758 -0.02 -20.99 -5.50
C ILE A 758 -0.19 -20.91 -3.97
N VAL A 759 0.90 -20.57 -3.28
CA VAL A 759 1.00 -20.43 -1.82
C VAL A 759 1.19 -18.96 -1.48
N LYS A 760 0.36 -18.43 -0.57
CA LYS A 760 0.47 -17.04 -0.06
C LYS A 760 1.80 -16.81 0.68
N PRO A 761 2.34 -15.57 0.70
CA PRO A 761 3.49 -15.23 1.55
C PRO A 761 3.16 -15.40 3.04
N THR A 762 4.20 -15.47 3.87
CA THR A 762 4.07 -15.59 5.34
C THR A 762 3.87 -14.23 6.00
N VAL A 763 4.47 -13.18 5.44
CA VAL A 763 4.14 -11.77 5.67
C VAL A 763 4.30 -11.03 4.34
N GLU A 764 3.45 -10.05 4.08
CA GLU A 764 3.57 -9.12 2.95
C GLU A 764 3.40 -7.67 3.39
N HIS A 765 4.07 -6.75 2.69
CA HIS A 765 4.09 -5.32 2.96
C HIS A 765 3.79 -4.53 1.68
N PRO A 766 2.91 -3.51 1.70
CA PRO A 766 2.61 -2.70 0.52
C PRO A 766 3.75 -1.72 0.20
N HIS A 767 3.83 -1.25 -1.06
CA HIS A 767 4.82 -0.26 -1.51
C HIS A 767 4.67 1.18 -0.94
N SER A 768 3.71 1.39 -0.03
CA SER A 768 3.69 2.52 0.90
C SER A 768 4.58 2.32 2.14
N GLU A 769 4.79 1.07 2.57
CA GLU A 769 5.52 0.68 3.79
C GLU A 769 6.95 0.17 3.51
N ALA A 770 7.12 -0.71 2.50
CA ALA A 770 8.39 -1.34 2.13
C ALA A 770 8.52 -1.42 0.59
N ARG A 771 9.71 -1.34 0.00
CA ARG A 771 9.90 -1.24 -1.47
C ARG A 771 11.14 -1.97 -2.03
N SER A 772 11.88 -2.67 -1.19
CA SER A 772 12.93 -3.63 -1.58
C SER A 772 13.34 -4.44 -0.34
N ILE A 773 12.59 -5.50 -0.01
CA ILE A 773 12.75 -6.22 1.24
C ILE A 773 14.01 -7.08 1.23
N THR A 774 14.89 -6.85 2.18
CA THR A 774 16.20 -7.50 2.23
C THR A 774 16.09 -8.96 2.67
N GLY A 775 15.05 -9.30 3.44
CA GLY A 775 15.08 -10.46 4.34
C GLY A 775 15.96 -10.18 5.56
N GLY A 776 16.35 -11.23 6.28
CA GLY A 776 17.22 -11.13 7.44
C GLY A 776 17.48 -12.47 8.13
N ILE A 777 17.68 -12.46 9.46
CA ILE A 777 18.17 -13.60 10.26
C ILE A 777 17.23 -13.97 11.41
N VAL A 778 17.29 -15.20 11.92
CA VAL A 778 16.63 -15.56 13.19
C VAL A 778 17.55 -15.19 14.36
N TYR A 779 17.11 -14.26 15.22
CA TYR A 779 17.95 -13.71 16.28
C TYR A 779 18.04 -14.63 17.50
N TYR A 780 19.26 -14.90 17.96
CA TYR A 780 19.54 -15.72 19.14
C TYR A 780 20.44 -15.08 20.19
N GLY A 781 20.80 -13.81 20.02
CA GLY A 781 21.62 -13.05 20.96
C GLY A 781 20.98 -12.81 22.33
N SER A 782 21.76 -12.18 23.20
CA SER A 782 21.47 -11.93 24.61
C SER A 782 20.95 -10.53 24.91
N LYS A 783 21.24 -9.55 24.04
CA LYS A 783 20.95 -8.12 24.21
C LYS A 783 19.46 -7.77 24.10
N PHE A 784 18.72 -8.53 23.30
CA PHE A 784 17.29 -8.39 23.06
C PHE A 784 16.56 -9.72 23.34
N PRO A 785 16.51 -10.20 24.59
CA PRO A 785 15.94 -11.51 24.91
C PRO A 785 14.49 -11.69 24.46
N GLU A 786 13.73 -10.59 24.32
CA GLU A 786 12.37 -10.58 23.78
C GLU A 786 12.28 -10.88 22.27
N LEU A 787 13.38 -10.73 21.53
CA LEU A 787 13.51 -11.07 20.11
C LEU A 787 14.08 -12.49 19.88
N ARG A 788 14.46 -13.24 20.94
CA ARG A 788 15.07 -14.57 20.77
C ARG A 788 14.12 -15.52 20.03
N GLY A 789 14.58 -16.15 18.95
CA GLY A 789 13.75 -17.02 18.11
C GLY A 789 12.67 -16.26 17.33
N ALA A 790 12.91 -14.99 16.99
CA ALA A 790 12.15 -14.26 15.98
C ALA A 790 13.03 -14.05 14.74
N TYR A 791 12.42 -14.18 13.56
CA TYR A 791 13.00 -13.75 12.29
C TYR A 791 12.99 -12.22 12.24
N VAL A 792 14.16 -11.61 12.20
CA VAL A 792 14.36 -10.14 12.16
C VAL A 792 14.85 -9.77 10.76
N TYR A 793 14.13 -8.87 10.10
CA TYR A 793 14.38 -8.45 8.73
C TYR A 793 14.18 -6.94 8.56
N GLY A 794 14.49 -6.42 7.37
CA GLY A 794 14.31 -5.02 7.03
C GLY A 794 14.25 -4.79 5.53
N ASP A 795 14.19 -3.52 5.16
CA ASP A 795 13.99 -3.05 3.78
C ASP A 795 15.13 -2.11 3.34
N TYR A 796 15.62 -2.29 2.12
CA TYR A 796 16.75 -1.53 1.55
C TYR A 796 16.39 -0.08 1.18
N ALA A 797 15.13 0.17 0.82
CA ALA A 797 14.68 1.42 0.22
C ALA A 797 14.18 2.45 1.24
N THR A 798 13.52 1.96 2.30
CA THR A 798 12.98 2.73 3.42
C THR A 798 13.92 2.68 4.62
N GLY A 799 14.54 1.53 4.89
CA GLY A 799 15.37 1.28 6.08
C GLY A 799 14.58 0.88 7.35
N LYS A 800 13.26 0.70 7.24
CA LYS A 800 12.44 0.09 8.30
C LYS A 800 12.86 -1.36 8.58
N MET A 801 12.56 -1.83 9.78
CA MET A 801 12.89 -3.16 10.28
C MET A 801 11.76 -3.75 11.12
N TRP A 802 11.51 -5.04 10.92
CA TRP A 802 10.46 -5.79 11.62
C TRP A 802 11.02 -7.07 12.24
N ALA A 803 10.27 -7.61 13.19
CA ALA A 803 10.51 -8.93 13.76
C ALA A 803 9.23 -9.77 13.75
N LEU A 804 9.40 -11.04 13.44
CA LEU A 804 8.35 -12.04 13.25
C LEU A 804 8.70 -13.30 14.05
N ARG A 805 7.91 -13.64 15.08
CA ARG A 805 7.95 -15.00 15.66
C ARG A 805 6.90 -15.86 14.98
N HIS A 806 7.21 -17.12 14.75
CA HIS A 806 6.37 -18.12 14.07
C HIS A 806 6.52 -19.48 14.75
N ASP A 807 5.49 -20.33 14.77
CA ASP A 807 5.57 -21.67 15.37
C ASP A 807 6.09 -22.73 14.38
N GLY A 808 5.66 -22.63 13.13
CA GLY A 808 6.01 -23.52 12.01
C GLY A 808 4.83 -23.70 11.04
N GLU A 809 3.61 -23.51 11.53
CA GLU A 809 2.37 -23.51 10.78
C GLU A 809 1.90 -22.07 10.52
N LYS A 810 1.83 -21.25 11.58
CA LYS A 810 1.37 -19.85 11.59
C LYS A 810 2.35 -18.91 12.32
N PRO A 811 2.29 -17.58 12.08
CA PRO A 811 2.98 -16.62 12.93
C PRO A 811 2.46 -16.66 14.38
N ILE A 812 3.18 -16.02 15.29
CA ILE A 812 2.79 -15.80 16.69
C ILE A 812 2.70 -14.31 16.99
N TRP A 813 3.61 -13.52 16.42
CA TRP A 813 3.51 -12.06 16.35
C TRP A 813 4.43 -11.49 15.29
N HIS A 814 3.98 -10.38 14.68
CA HIS A 814 4.73 -9.54 13.75
C HIS A 814 4.70 -8.08 14.25
N ARG A 815 5.84 -7.37 14.27
CA ARG A 815 5.95 -5.95 14.69
C ARG A 815 7.13 -5.24 14.01
N GLU A 816 6.98 -3.95 13.71
CA GLU A 816 8.13 -3.06 13.51
C GLU A 816 8.96 -2.98 14.81
N ILE A 817 10.29 -2.93 14.69
CA ILE A 817 11.24 -2.79 15.81
C ILE A 817 12.22 -1.61 15.65
N ALA A 818 12.38 -1.09 14.43
CA ALA A 818 13.14 0.13 14.19
C ALA A 818 12.73 0.77 12.86
N ASP A 819 12.41 2.06 12.90
CA ASP A 819 12.44 2.92 11.71
C ASP A 819 13.86 3.52 11.60
N THR A 820 14.53 3.31 10.46
CA THR A 820 15.91 3.72 10.23
C THR A 820 16.09 4.17 8.79
N THR A 821 17.15 4.92 8.48
CA THR A 821 17.47 5.33 7.11
C THR A 821 18.60 4.51 6.49
N LEU A 822 18.86 3.31 7.01
CA LEU A 822 19.91 2.42 6.54
C LEU A 822 19.59 1.82 5.17
N GLN A 823 20.60 1.68 4.32
CA GLN A 823 20.52 0.94 3.06
C GLN A 823 20.79 -0.54 3.31
N ILE A 824 19.83 -1.20 3.97
CA ILE A 824 19.96 -2.56 4.49
C ILE A 824 20.11 -3.55 3.33
N VAL A 825 21.32 -4.10 3.14
CA VAL A 825 21.63 -5.10 2.08
C VAL A 825 21.95 -6.49 2.61
N SER A 826 22.21 -6.62 3.91
CA SER A 826 22.20 -7.90 4.61
C SER A 826 22.03 -7.70 6.10
N PHE A 827 21.59 -8.77 6.75
CA PHE A 827 21.81 -9.01 8.16
C PHE A 827 22.98 -10.00 8.32
N GLY A 828 23.42 -10.18 9.56
CA GLY A 828 24.38 -11.18 9.98
C GLY A 828 24.40 -11.26 11.51
N ILE A 829 25.30 -12.07 12.05
CA ILE A 829 25.52 -12.18 13.51
C ILE A 829 27.01 -12.05 13.84
N ASP A 830 27.30 -11.67 15.08
CA ASP A 830 28.64 -11.79 15.67
C ASP A 830 28.77 -13.13 16.44
N HIS A 831 29.96 -13.47 16.97
CA HIS A 831 30.19 -14.77 17.63
C HIS A 831 29.43 -14.95 18.96
N ASN A 832 28.65 -13.94 19.39
CA ASN A 832 27.79 -13.96 20.57
C ASN A 832 26.29 -14.02 20.18
N ASP A 833 25.99 -14.38 18.92
CA ASP A 833 24.67 -14.35 18.28
C ASP A 833 24.04 -12.94 18.18
N GLU A 834 24.81 -11.86 18.38
CA GLU A 834 24.27 -10.50 18.34
C GLU A 834 24.17 -9.97 16.90
N MET A 835 23.01 -9.36 16.57
CA MET A 835 22.68 -9.00 15.20
C MET A 835 23.54 -7.85 14.65
N LEU A 836 24.16 -8.10 13.49
CA LEU A 836 24.83 -7.12 12.65
C LEU A 836 23.92 -6.73 11.48
N ILE A 837 23.93 -5.45 11.11
CA ILE A 837 23.19 -4.90 9.96
C ILE A 837 24.21 -4.31 8.99
N VAL A 838 24.09 -4.63 7.70
CA VAL A 838 24.98 -4.13 6.65
C VAL A 838 24.29 -3.03 5.86
N ASP A 839 24.80 -1.79 5.98
CA ASP A 839 24.40 -0.64 5.15
C ASP A 839 25.39 -0.46 3.98
N LEU A 840 24.87 -0.53 2.76
CA LEU A 840 25.64 -0.47 1.50
C LEU A 840 26.47 0.81 1.33
N ALA A 841 26.03 1.94 1.88
CA ALA A 841 26.68 3.24 1.70
C ALA A 841 27.51 3.68 2.91
N ARG A 842 27.23 3.14 4.09
CA ARG A 842 27.74 3.65 5.37
C ARG A 842 28.57 2.63 6.14
N GLY A 843 28.33 1.31 6.04
CA GLY A 843 29.09 0.27 6.75
C GLY A 843 28.23 -0.63 7.66
N ILE A 844 28.84 -1.23 8.68
CA ILE A 844 28.16 -2.18 9.59
C ILE A 844 27.59 -1.43 10.81
N TYR A 845 26.44 -1.90 11.30
CA TYR A 845 25.72 -1.39 12.46
C TYR A 845 25.28 -2.53 13.39
N GLN A 846 25.06 -2.22 14.66
CA GLN A 846 24.25 -2.99 15.61
C GLN A 846 23.05 -2.13 16.05
N LEU A 847 21.99 -2.74 16.57
CA LEU A 847 20.93 -1.99 17.26
C LEU A 847 21.26 -1.72 18.73
N GLU A 848 20.69 -0.65 19.29
CA GLU A 848 20.55 -0.41 20.72
C GLU A 848 19.19 0.22 21.05
N ARG A 849 18.70 0.07 22.29
CA ARG A 849 17.39 0.61 22.69
C ARG A 849 17.36 2.14 22.56
N LYS A 850 16.27 2.67 22.02
CA LYS A 850 15.99 4.11 22.03
C LYS A 850 15.75 4.57 23.47
N PRO A 851 16.38 5.65 23.95
CA PRO A 851 16.03 6.23 25.24
C PRO A 851 14.58 6.73 25.24
N GLU A 852 13.90 6.62 26.38
CA GLU A 852 12.62 7.30 26.57
C GLU A 852 12.83 8.82 26.51
N SER A 853 12.07 9.51 25.66
CA SER A 853 12.11 10.98 25.59
C SER A 853 11.23 11.56 26.68
N THR A 854 11.81 12.41 27.54
CA THR A 854 11.05 13.28 28.45
C THR A 854 10.52 14.53 27.75
N GLU A 855 10.85 14.72 26.48
CA GLU A 855 10.71 16.00 25.78
C GLU A 855 9.62 15.93 24.72
N LYS A 856 8.65 16.85 24.81
CA LYS A 856 7.50 16.93 23.89
C LYS A 856 7.88 17.72 22.65
N PHE A 857 7.61 17.15 21.49
CA PHE A 857 7.62 17.89 20.23
C PHE A 857 6.47 18.92 20.24
N PRO A 858 6.62 20.12 19.64
CA PRO A 858 5.58 21.16 19.65
C PRO A 858 4.21 20.63 19.23
N THR A 859 3.22 20.78 20.11
CA THR A 859 1.83 20.39 19.87
C THR A 859 0.98 21.53 19.32
N ARG A 860 1.49 22.76 19.40
CA ARG A 860 0.92 23.96 18.78
C ARG A 860 1.92 24.62 17.84
N LEU A 861 1.44 25.31 16.82
CA LEU A 861 2.29 26.05 15.90
C LEU A 861 3.00 27.22 16.61
N SER A 862 2.36 27.81 17.62
CA SER A 862 2.95 28.81 18.51
C SER A 862 4.15 28.29 19.33
N GLU A 863 4.22 26.99 19.61
CA GLU A 863 5.32 26.34 20.34
C GLU A 863 6.55 26.06 19.43
N THR A 864 6.42 26.22 18.11
CA THR A 864 7.50 25.95 17.14
C THR A 864 8.53 27.08 17.00
N GLY A 865 8.24 28.26 17.58
CA GLY A 865 9.06 29.47 17.48
C GLY A 865 9.16 30.11 16.08
N MET A 866 8.69 29.45 15.02
CA MET A 866 8.74 29.90 13.61
C MET A 866 8.02 31.23 13.35
N PHE A 867 7.14 31.63 14.27
CA PHE A 867 6.33 32.83 14.21
C PHE A 867 6.55 33.68 15.45
N THR A 868 6.77 34.97 15.25
CA THR A 868 6.75 35.98 16.32
C THR A 868 5.31 36.26 16.79
N SER A 869 4.31 36.00 15.92
CA SER A 869 2.90 35.88 16.30
C SER A 869 2.15 35.00 15.30
N VAL A 870 1.68 33.82 15.73
CA VAL A 870 0.88 32.92 14.86
C VAL A 870 -0.47 33.55 14.51
N LYS A 871 -1.15 34.17 15.49
CA LYS A 871 -2.44 34.85 15.30
C LYS A 871 -2.40 35.95 14.23
N GLU A 872 -1.40 36.82 14.32
CA GLU A 872 -1.20 37.91 13.35
C GLU A 872 -0.40 37.43 12.11
N HIS A 873 -0.08 36.13 12.05
CA HIS A 873 0.68 35.43 11.00
C HIS A 873 2.03 36.10 10.65
N GLN A 874 2.74 36.54 11.69
CA GLN A 874 4.06 37.17 11.60
C GLN A 874 5.14 36.12 11.82
N THR A 875 5.90 35.80 10.78
CA THR A 875 7.07 34.90 10.86
C THR A 875 8.21 35.51 11.68
N ASP A 876 9.14 34.68 12.15
CA ASP A 876 10.43 35.17 12.64
C ASP A 876 11.31 35.68 11.47
N PRO A 877 12.07 36.80 11.62
CA PRO A 877 12.94 37.33 10.56
C PRO A 877 14.02 36.37 10.02
N GLY A 878 14.32 35.27 10.72
CA GLY A 878 15.18 34.18 10.23
C GLY A 878 14.56 33.29 9.15
N LEU A 879 13.26 33.42 8.87
CA LEU A 879 12.57 32.68 7.81
C LEU A 879 12.66 33.44 6.48
N ILE A 880 13.27 32.81 5.48
CA ILE A 880 13.40 33.36 4.12
C ILE A 880 12.14 32.99 3.32
N PRO A 881 11.26 33.93 2.95
CA PRO A 881 10.09 33.63 2.12
C PRO A 881 10.49 33.27 0.69
N TYR A 882 9.71 32.42 0.03
CA TYR A 882 9.90 32.10 -1.38
C TYR A 882 8.61 31.74 -2.13
N SER A 883 8.68 31.74 -3.45
CA SER A 883 7.64 31.24 -4.36
C SER A 883 8.25 30.38 -5.46
N VAL A 884 7.39 29.56 -6.08
CA VAL A 884 7.77 28.64 -7.16
C VAL A 884 7.18 29.11 -8.49
N ASN A 885 7.74 28.65 -9.63
CA ASN A 885 7.24 29.00 -10.95
C ASN A 885 5.94 28.26 -11.30
N ALA A 886 5.86 26.97 -10.98
CA ALA A 886 4.67 26.14 -11.15
C ALA A 886 4.30 25.49 -9.81
N PRO A 887 3.19 25.90 -9.15
CA PRO A 887 2.76 25.27 -7.91
C PRO A 887 2.21 23.85 -8.19
N LEU A 888 2.47 22.93 -7.26
CA LEU A 888 1.73 21.67 -7.14
C LEU A 888 0.25 21.96 -6.86
N TRP A 889 -0.66 21.20 -7.47
CA TRP A 889 -2.09 21.28 -7.13
C TRP A 889 -2.33 20.85 -5.68
N ALA A 890 -3.10 21.65 -4.95
CA ALA A 890 -3.43 21.44 -3.54
C ALA A 890 -4.88 21.88 -3.29
N ASP A 891 -5.80 21.30 -4.07
CA ASP A 891 -7.25 21.52 -3.98
C ASP A 891 -7.67 23.02 -3.92
N GLY A 892 -7.05 23.83 -4.78
CA GLY A 892 -7.29 25.28 -4.86
C GLY A 892 -6.67 26.15 -3.77
N ALA A 893 -5.91 25.58 -2.82
CA ALA A 893 -5.33 26.35 -1.72
C ALA A 893 -4.21 27.31 -2.15
N HIS A 894 -4.19 28.48 -1.52
CA HIS A 894 -3.08 29.42 -1.54
C HIS A 894 -1.99 28.90 -0.60
N VAL A 895 -0.72 28.88 -1.06
CA VAL A 895 0.38 28.28 -0.30
C VAL A 895 1.54 29.25 -0.16
N GLU A 896 1.73 29.77 1.05
CA GLU A 896 2.90 30.55 1.45
C GLU A 896 4.04 29.62 1.86
N ARG A 897 5.29 29.98 1.58
CA ARG A 897 6.45 29.09 1.77
C ARG A 897 7.68 29.81 2.31
N PHE A 898 8.39 29.16 3.23
CA PHE A 898 9.58 29.71 3.88
C PHE A 898 10.69 28.67 4.05
N ILE A 899 11.94 29.14 4.07
CA ILE A 899 13.15 28.36 4.38
C ILE A 899 13.77 28.92 5.66
N ALA A 900 13.94 28.08 6.69
CA ALA A 900 14.71 28.40 7.89
C ALA A 900 16.03 27.61 7.88
N LEU A 901 17.18 28.29 7.96
CA LEU A 901 18.52 27.68 7.87
C LEU A 901 19.34 27.89 9.16
N PRO A 902 19.86 26.82 9.79
CA PRO A 902 20.55 26.91 11.08
C PRO A 902 21.79 27.80 11.01
N GLY A 903 21.83 28.85 11.82
CA GLY A 903 22.98 29.77 11.87
C GLY A 903 23.33 30.33 10.49
N ASP A 904 24.61 30.22 10.11
CA ASP A 904 25.15 30.60 8.80
C ASP A 904 25.24 29.44 7.79
N SER A 905 24.65 28.27 8.09
CA SER A 905 24.76 27.06 7.26
C SER A 905 24.26 27.27 5.81
N GLN A 906 24.92 26.63 4.84
CA GLN A 906 24.70 26.90 3.42
C GLN A 906 24.02 25.74 2.67
N ILE A 907 23.20 26.09 1.67
CA ILE A 907 22.56 25.17 0.72
C ILE A 907 23.53 24.84 -0.42
N LYS A 908 23.49 23.58 -0.87
CA LYS A 908 24.17 23.13 -2.08
C LYS A 908 23.14 22.90 -3.20
N MET A 909 23.21 23.71 -4.26
CA MET A 909 22.38 23.52 -5.45
C MET A 909 22.70 22.17 -6.13
N SER A 910 21.69 21.59 -6.79
CA SER A 910 21.87 20.40 -7.62
C SER A 910 22.65 20.73 -8.91
N ALA A 911 23.33 19.72 -9.47
CA ALA A 911 23.97 19.81 -10.78
C ALA A 911 22.99 19.62 -11.96
N ALA A 912 21.78 19.14 -11.69
CA ALA A 912 20.67 19.05 -12.65
C ALA A 912 19.57 20.03 -12.22
N ASP A 913 19.21 20.97 -13.10
CA ASP A 913 18.38 22.13 -12.73
C ASP A 913 16.96 21.78 -12.24
N GLY A 914 16.44 20.61 -12.62
CA GLY A 914 15.13 20.07 -12.21
C GLY A 914 15.13 19.24 -10.91
N VAL A 915 16.28 18.98 -10.29
CA VAL A 915 16.39 18.14 -9.07
C VAL A 915 16.49 19.02 -7.82
N GLY A 916 15.83 18.60 -6.73
CA GLY A 916 15.82 19.29 -5.43
C GLY A 916 17.23 19.58 -4.90
N TRP A 917 17.42 20.77 -4.31
CA TRP A 917 18.69 21.17 -3.70
C TRP A 917 18.98 20.39 -2.40
N SER A 918 20.24 20.41 -1.96
CA SER A 918 20.68 19.77 -0.71
C SER A 918 20.86 20.79 0.41
N PHE A 919 20.22 20.52 1.55
CA PHE A 919 20.15 21.44 2.70
C PHE A 919 20.94 20.89 3.90
N PRO A 920 21.48 21.76 4.77
CA PRO A 920 22.15 21.36 6.00
C PRO A 920 21.19 20.75 7.03
N ASP A 921 21.72 19.95 7.97
CA ASP A 921 20.93 19.40 9.07
C ASP A 921 20.49 20.52 10.04
N GLY A 922 19.26 20.43 10.58
CA GLY A 922 18.59 21.50 11.31
C GLY A 922 17.82 22.49 10.43
N THR A 923 17.74 22.28 9.12
CA THR A 923 16.87 23.07 8.21
C THR A 923 15.40 22.80 8.50
N ALA A 924 14.53 23.81 8.38
CA ALA A 924 13.10 23.61 8.24
C ALA A 924 12.56 24.27 6.96
N LEU A 925 11.67 23.57 6.27
CA LEU A 925 10.89 24.09 5.15
C LEU A 925 9.44 24.16 5.59
N ILE A 926 8.83 25.33 5.47
CA ILE A 926 7.51 25.63 6.00
C ILE A 926 6.57 25.92 4.84
N GLN A 927 5.38 25.35 4.86
CA GLN A 927 4.29 25.66 3.92
C GLN A 927 3.00 25.91 4.69
N THR A 928 2.38 27.08 4.54
CA THR A 928 1.03 27.35 5.11
C THR A 928 0.02 27.40 3.98
N PHE A 929 -1.01 26.57 4.09
CA PHE A 929 -2.10 26.38 3.15
C PHE A 929 -3.34 27.15 3.64
N ALA A 930 -4.00 27.86 2.74
CA ALA A 930 -5.21 28.63 3.04
C ALA A 930 -6.24 28.51 1.90
N LEU A 931 -7.50 28.30 2.26
CA LEU A 931 -8.64 28.29 1.33
C LEU A 931 -9.34 29.65 1.36
N ASP A 932 -9.82 30.12 0.21
CA ASP A 932 -10.80 31.21 0.15
C ASP A 932 -12.18 30.58 0.43
N LEU A 933 -12.81 30.89 1.57
CA LEU A 933 -14.13 30.34 1.94
C LEU A 933 -15.29 30.93 1.12
N GLU A 934 -15.01 31.96 0.32
CA GLU A 934 -15.81 32.42 -0.82
C GLU A 934 -14.91 32.32 -2.06
N ALA A 935 -15.28 31.48 -3.01
CA ALA A 935 -14.44 31.09 -4.15
C ALA A 935 -13.98 32.31 -4.97
N GLY A 936 -12.67 32.57 -4.95
CA GLY A 936 -12.06 33.70 -5.66
C GLY A 936 -12.14 35.06 -4.94
N ASN A 937 -12.60 35.12 -3.69
CA ASN A 937 -12.52 36.31 -2.85
C ASN A 937 -11.43 36.19 -1.76
N PRO A 938 -10.26 36.84 -1.91
CA PRO A 938 -9.18 36.78 -0.93
C PRO A 938 -9.50 37.35 0.47
N THR A 939 -10.61 38.08 0.68
CA THR A 939 -11.00 38.54 2.03
C THR A 939 -11.70 37.46 2.84
N SER A 940 -12.07 36.34 2.22
CA SER A 940 -12.66 35.15 2.87
C SER A 940 -11.61 34.10 3.29
N ARG A 941 -10.33 34.45 3.21
CA ARG A 941 -9.22 33.50 3.30
C ARG A 941 -8.97 33.01 4.72
N HIS A 942 -9.11 31.69 4.92
CA HIS A 942 -8.75 31.01 6.16
C HIS A 942 -7.57 30.06 5.92
N ARG A 943 -6.55 30.14 6.79
CA ARG A 943 -5.48 29.15 6.92
C ARG A 943 -6.09 27.85 7.42
N VAL A 944 -5.77 26.74 6.77
CA VAL A 944 -6.32 25.40 7.08
C VAL A 944 -5.25 24.44 7.60
N GLU A 945 -4.02 24.57 7.10
CA GLU A 945 -2.90 23.71 7.48
C GLU A 945 -1.55 24.47 7.45
N THR A 946 -0.65 24.17 8.38
CA THR A 946 0.79 24.46 8.21
C THR A 946 1.58 23.15 8.24
N ARG A 947 2.31 22.85 7.15
CA ARG A 947 3.24 21.72 7.04
C ARG A 947 4.66 22.17 7.33
N LEU A 948 5.36 21.39 8.15
CA LEU A 948 6.80 21.52 8.40
C LEU A 948 7.51 20.28 7.86
N LEU A 949 8.43 20.46 6.91
CA LEU A 949 9.41 19.43 6.55
C LEU A 949 10.75 19.83 7.18
N THR A 950 11.15 19.12 8.23
CA THR A 950 12.37 19.44 9.01
C THR A 950 13.47 18.44 8.72
N ARG A 951 14.72 18.89 8.57
CA ARG A 951 15.90 18.03 8.53
C ARG A 951 16.47 17.86 9.94
N GLN A 952 16.46 16.65 10.45
CA GLN A 952 16.90 16.29 11.80
C GLN A 952 17.86 15.09 11.76
N GLN A 953 19.03 15.21 12.38
CA GLN A 953 20.06 14.14 12.45
C GLN A 953 20.53 13.63 11.07
N GLY A 954 20.34 14.43 10.03
CA GLY A 954 20.64 14.11 8.63
C GLY A 954 19.42 13.77 7.77
N GLU A 955 18.24 13.56 8.35
CA GLU A 955 17.09 12.95 7.67
C GLU A 955 15.87 13.90 7.67
N TRP A 956 14.97 13.76 6.70
CA TRP A 956 13.77 14.61 6.60
C TRP A 956 12.56 13.97 7.25
N VAL A 957 11.79 14.76 8.02
CA VAL A 957 10.53 14.34 8.66
C VAL A 957 9.46 15.39 8.40
N GLY A 958 8.26 14.94 8.00
CA GLY A 958 7.08 15.78 7.78
C GLY A 958 6.14 15.81 8.98
N TYR A 959 5.59 17.00 9.26
CA TYR A 959 4.58 17.25 10.28
C TYR A 959 3.52 18.21 9.74
N SER A 960 2.25 17.97 10.10
CA SER A 960 1.11 18.81 9.74
C SER A 960 0.47 19.42 10.98
N TYR A 961 0.05 20.69 10.90
CA TYR A 961 -0.67 21.39 11.95
C TYR A 961 -2.01 21.90 11.41
N ILE A 962 -3.11 21.57 12.09
CA ILE A 962 -4.48 21.97 11.73
C ILE A 962 -4.88 23.29 12.42
N TRP A 963 -5.25 24.30 11.65
CA TRP A 963 -5.60 25.63 12.15
C TRP A 963 -7.00 25.67 12.79
N ASN A 964 -7.15 26.49 13.84
CA ASN A 964 -8.45 26.76 14.45
C ASN A 964 -9.25 27.83 13.68
N ASP A 965 -10.56 27.87 13.89
CA ASP A 965 -11.49 28.74 13.14
C ASP A 965 -11.36 30.20 13.56
N GLU A 966 -10.89 30.45 14.78
CA GLU A 966 -10.50 31.79 15.26
C GLU A 966 -9.22 32.30 14.59
N GLN A 967 -8.52 31.46 13.81
CA GLN A 967 -7.28 31.78 13.09
C GLN A 967 -6.13 32.24 14.01
N THR A 968 -6.16 31.81 15.27
CA THR A 968 -5.24 32.24 16.34
C THR A 968 -4.03 31.33 16.51
N ASP A 969 -4.18 30.02 16.28
CA ASP A 969 -3.13 29.01 16.39
C ASP A 969 -3.48 27.77 15.54
N ALA A 970 -2.54 26.83 15.44
CA ALA A 970 -2.76 25.52 14.84
C ALA A 970 -2.22 24.41 15.74
N THR A 971 -2.84 23.22 15.71
CA THR A 971 -2.48 22.08 16.57
C THR A 971 -1.89 20.94 15.75
N LEU A 972 -0.93 20.20 16.31
CA LEU A 972 -0.24 19.10 15.64
C LEU A 972 -1.23 17.97 15.30
N VAL A 973 -1.22 17.53 14.05
CA VAL A 973 -1.99 16.37 13.59
C VAL A 973 -1.34 15.07 14.06
N ASP A 974 -2.19 14.10 14.44
CA ASP A 974 -1.76 12.78 14.88
C ASP A 974 -0.93 12.02 13.84
N ALA A 975 -0.17 11.03 14.31
CA ALA A 975 0.81 10.31 13.47
C ALA A 975 0.20 9.69 12.20
N ALA A 976 -1.07 9.25 12.29
CA ALA A 976 -1.84 8.63 11.22
C ALA A 976 -2.47 9.60 10.21
N GLY A 977 -2.42 10.92 10.45
CA GLY A 977 -3.16 11.92 9.66
C GLY A 977 -4.61 12.07 10.13
N THR A 978 -5.37 12.95 9.46
CA THR A 978 -6.81 13.15 9.69
C THR A 978 -7.46 13.88 8.50
N ASP A 979 -8.79 14.02 8.50
CA ASP A 979 -9.56 14.74 7.47
C ASP A 979 -10.48 15.80 8.10
N ARG A 980 -10.75 16.90 7.37
CA ARG A 980 -11.71 17.93 7.81
C ARG A 980 -12.48 18.54 6.64
N GLY A 981 -13.80 18.66 6.78
CA GLY A 981 -14.65 19.36 5.81
C GLY A 981 -14.57 20.89 5.94
N PHE A 982 -14.65 21.58 4.80
CA PHE A 982 -14.75 23.03 4.66
C PHE A 982 -15.85 23.39 3.66
N THR A 983 -16.85 24.13 4.12
CA THR A 983 -17.91 24.73 3.29
C THR A 983 -17.37 25.99 2.59
N ILE A 984 -17.39 26.01 1.26
CA ILE A 984 -16.94 27.15 0.43
C ILE A 984 -18.14 27.72 -0.34
N GLN A 985 -18.40 29.01 -0.23
CA GLN A 985 -19.38 29.70 -1.07
C GLN A 985 -18.84 29.80 -2.50
N ASP A 986 -19.45 29.11 -3.45
CA ASP A 986 -18.95 28.97 -4.81
C ASP A 986 -20.10 29.15 -5.81
N SER A 987 -20.16 30.31 -6.46
CA SER A 987 -21.23 30.66 -7.40
C SER A 987 -21.28 29.76 -8.65
N SER A 988 -20.26 28.93 -8.89
CA SER A 988 -20.26 27.93 -9.96
C SER A 988 -20.79 26.55 -9.52
N ALA A 989 -20.86 26.30 -8.21
CA ALA A 989 -21.33 25.03 -7.65
C ALA A 989 -22.87 24.99 -7.54
N PRO A 990 -23.47 23.78 -7.53
CA PRO A 990 -24.91 23.63 -7.27
C PRO A 990 -25.31 24.30 -5.95
N GLN A 991 -26.40 25.08 -5.98
CA GLN A 991 -26.88 25.87 -4.84
C GLN A 991 -25.94 26.99 -4.36
N GLY A 992 -24.83 27.27 -5.07
CA GLY A 992 -23.88 28.32 -4.73
C GLY A 992 -22.88 27.95 -3.62
N ILE A 993 -22.79 26.65 -3.27
CA ILE A 993 -21.94 26.14 -2.19
C ILE A 993 -21.21 24.88 -2.66
N ARG A 994 -19.94 24.76 -2.32
CA ARG A 994 -19.08 23.60 -2.58
C ARG A 994 -18.50 23.10 -1.25
N GLU A 995 -18.83 21.86 -0.89
CA GLU A 995 -18.16 21.16 0.22
C GLU A 995 -16.82 20.60 -0.26
N GLN A 996 -15.76 20.82 0.53
CA GLN A 996 -14.40 20.36 0.23
C GLN A 996 -13.81 19.67 1.47
N SER A 997 -13.41 18.41 1.35
CA SER A 997 -12.59 17.75 2.38
C SER A 997 -11.12 18.15 2.21
N TRP A 998 -10.44 18.46 3.31
CA TRP A 998 -9.00 18.67 3.37
C TRP A 998 -8.33 17.51 4.09
N HIS A 999 -7.40 16.85 3.40
CA HIS A 999 -6.65 15.71 3.93
C HIS A 999 -5.33 16.16 4.56
N TYR A 1000 -5.18 15.92 5.87
CA TYR A 1000 -3.95 16.15 6.61
C TYR A 1000 -3.13 14.84 6.59
N PRO A 1001 -1.99 14.79 5.87
CA PRO A 1001 -1.26 13.55 5.65
C PRO A 1001 -0.67 12.97 6.94
N SER A 1002 -0.58 11.64 7.00
CA SER A 1002 0.21 10.94 8.01
C SER A 1002 1.70 11.28 7.89
N ARG A 1003 2.48 10.99 8.94
CA ARG A 1003 3.94 11.20 8.93
C ARG A 1003 4.63 10.39 7.83
N GLU A 1004 4.10 9.20 7.54
CA GLU A 1004 4.61 8.30 6.50
C GLU A 1004 4.14 8.73 5.09
N LYS A 1005 2.88 9.18 4.97
CA LYS A 1005 2.28 9.68 3.72
C LYS A 1005 2.93 10.99 3.23
N CYS A 1006 3.49 11.79 4.14
CA CYS A 1006 4.42 12.85 3.78
C CYS A 1006 5.62 12.31 2.97
N MET A 1007 6.20 11.18 3.41
CA MET A 1007 7.44 10.61 2.87
C MET A 1007 7.23 9.74 1.61
N GLU A 1008 5.98 9.44 1.24
CA GLU A 1008 5.64 8.92 -0.09
C GLU A 1008 6.05 9.92 -1.19
N CYS A 1009 5.62 11.18 -1.09
CA CYS A 1009 6.06 12.25 -2.00
C CYS A 1009 7.49 12.71 -1.70
N HIS A 1010 7.85 12.90 -0.43
CA HIS A 1010 9.17 13.37 -0.01
C HIS A 1010 10.23 12.25 0.02
N SER A 1011 10.25 11.42 -1.02
CA SER A 1011 11.08 10.21 -1.10
C SER A 1011 12.54 10.48 -1.46
N ARG A 1012 13.40 9.49 -1.18
CA ARG A 1012 14.82 9.47 -1.60
C ARG A 1012 14.98 9.65 -3.11
N ALA A 1013 14.06 9.11 -3.92
CA ALA A 1013 14.11 9.18 -5.38
C ALA A 1013 13.86 10.62 -5.90
N ALA A 1014 13.01 11.38 -5.21
CA ALA A 1014 12.78 12.81 -5.46
C ALA A 1014 13.85 13.72 -4.79
N ASN A 1015 14.90 13.14 -4.20
CA ASN A 1015 15.90 13.82 -3.34
C ASN A 1015 15.28 14.57 -2.15
N TYR A 1016 14.16 14.06 -1.61
CA TYR A 1016 13.37 14.55 -0.47
C TYR A 1016 12.76 15.96 -0.58
N VAL A 1017 13.40 16.92 -1.25
CA VAL A 1017 12.96 18.33 -1.26
C VAL A 1017 12.27 18.69 -2.58
N LEU A 1018 10.95 18.82 -2.49
CA LEU A 1018 10.09 19.17 -3.62
C LEU A 1018 10.01 20.68 -3.80
N GLY A 1019 9.94 21.15 -5.05
CA GLY A 1019 9.75 22.56 -5.40
C GLY A 1019 10.96 23.49 -5.22
N LEU A 1020 11.93 23.18 -4.34
CA LEU A 1020 13.21 23.92 -4.25
C LEU A 1020 14.24 23.37 -5.25
N THR A 1021 13.94 23.59 -6.53
CA THR A 1021 14.79 23.25 -7.69
C THR A 1021 15.22 24.53 -8.40
N THR A 1022 16.27 24.48 -9.23
CA THR A 1022 16.78 25.67 -9.92
C THR A 1022 15.75 26.25 -10.90
N ILE A 1023 15.01 25.39 -11.63
CA ILE A 1023 13.96 25.83 -12.57
C ILE A 1023 12.70 26.37 -11.89
N GLN A 1024 12.39 25.90 -10.67
CA GLN A 1024 11.27 26.44 -9.89
C GLN A 1024 11.61 27.79 -9.25
N MET A 1025 12.86 27.94 -8.79
CA MET A 1025 13.30 29.13 -8.04
C MET A 1025 13.76 30.29 -8.92
N ASN A 1026 14.07 30.06 -10.20
CA ASN A 1026 14.44 31.13 -11.13
C ASN A 1026 13.23 32.01 -11.50
N LYS A 1027 12.92 32.96 -10.62
CA LYS A 1027 11.69 33.77 -10.61
C LYS A 1027 11.95 35.08 -9.85
N VAL A 1028 11.27 36.17 -10.21
CA VAL A 1028 11.22 37.40 -9.38
C VAL A 1028 10.23 37.19 -8.23
N HIS A 1029 10.67 37.45 -6.99
CA HIS A 1029 9.86 37.40 -5.78
C HIS A 1029 9.84 38.76 -5.10
N ASN A 1030 8.77 39.06 -4.36
CA ASN A 1030 8.59 40.33 -3.66
C ASN A 1030 8.88 40.19 -2.15
N TYR A 1031 10.04 40.66 -1.72
CA TYR A 1031 10.48 40.70 -0.34
C TYR A 1031 10.03 42.01 0.35
N GLY A 1032 8.74 42.36 0.18
CA GLY A 1032 8.12 43.56 0.75
C GLY A 1032 8.64 44.89 0.19
N ALA A 1033 9.84 45.29 0.61
CA ALA A 1033 10.50 46.55 0.22
C ALA A 1033 11.29 46.44 -1.10
N VAL A 1034 11.68 45.23 -1.50
CA VAL A 1034 12.47 44.96 -2.71
C VAL A 1034 11.87 43.76 -3.44
N SER A 1035 11.77 43.85 -4.78
CA SER A 1035 11.46 42.70 -5.65
C SER A 1035 12.66 42.37 -6.53
N ASP A 1036 13.19 41.14 -6.45
CA ASP A 1036 14.26 40.67 -7.33
C ASP A 1036 14.22 39.14 -7.56
N ASN A 1037 15.06 38.64 -8.46
CA ASN A 1037 15.20 37.22 -8.75
C ASN A 1037 15.73 36.43 -7.54
N GLN A 1038 15.00 35.39 -7.11
CA GLN A 1038 15.31 34.63 -5.90
C GLN A 1038 16.69 33.98 -5.91
N LEU A 1039 17.17 33.50 -7.07
CA LEU A 1039 18.53 32.96 -7.17
C LEU A 1039 19.56 34.05 -6.87
N ARG A 1040 19.34 35.27 -7.38
CA ARG A 1040 20.20 36.43 -7.14
C ARG A 1040 20.16 36.86 -5.67
N THR A 1041 18.97 36.92 -5.07
CA THR A 1041 18.77 37.26 -3.65
C THR A 1041 19.44 36.25 -2.72
N LEU A 1042 19.17 34.95 -2.89
CA LEU A 1042 19.78 33.88 -2.08
C LEU A 1042 21.31 33.87 -2.21
N ASN A 1043 21.83 34.14 -3.41
CA ASN A 1043 23.26 34.31 -3.63
C ASN A 1043 23.82 35.58 -2.94
N HIS A 1044 23.08 36.68 -2.93
CA HIS A 1044 23.48 37.94 -2.29
C HIS A 1044 23.62 37.79 -0.77
N ILE A 1045 22.65 37.15 -0.11
CA ILE A 1045 22.70 36.86 1.34
C ILE A 1045 23.49 35.59 1.70
N GLY A 1046 24.35 35.09 0.80
CA GLY A 1046 25.31 34.04 1.10
C GLY A 1046 24.72 32.66 1.42
N VAL A 1047 23.50 32.37 0.97
CA VAL A 1047 22.82 31.09 1.26
C VAL A 1047 23.47 29.90 0.55
N PHE A 1048 24.11 30.09 -0.61
CA PHE A 1048 24.71 28.99 -1.37
C PHE A 1048 26.18 28.70 -0.99
N GLU A 1049 26.54 27.41 -0.87
CA GLU A 1049 27.91 26.89 -0.67
C GLU A 1049 28.91 27.45 -1.70
N LYS A 1050 28.42 27.70 -2.92
CA LYS A 1050 29.16 28.24 -4.05
C LYS A 1050 28.33 29.34 -4.70
N PRO A 1051 28.94 30.50 -5.02
CA PRO A 1051 28.25 31.54 -5.79
C PRO A 1051 27.73 31.02 -7.14
N LEU A 1052 26.66 31.64 -7.65
CA LEU A 1052 26.11 31.34 -8.97
C LEU A 1052 27.21 31.44 -10.05
N SER A 1053 27.28 30.43 -10.92
CA SER A 1053 28.30 30.31 -11.96
C SER A 1053 28.00 31.11 -13.23
N LYS A 1054 26.78 31.63 -13.34
CA LYS A 1054 26.22 32.42 -14.45
C LYS A 1054 25.10 33.32 -13.92
N SER A 1055 24.62 34.27 -14.71
CA SER A 1055 23.50 35.13 -14.30
C SER A 1055 22.17 34.35 -14.21
N PRO A 1056 21.21 34.74 -13.36
CA PRO A 1056 19.89 34.08 -13.28
C PRO A 1056 19.18 33.94 -14.63
N GLU A 1057 19.38 34.93 -15.50
CA GLU A 1057 18.83 35.01 -16.85
C GLU A 1057 19.41 33.96 -17.82
N GLU A 1058 20.49 33.26 -17.42
CA GLU A 1058 21.09 32.13 -18.15
C GLU A 1058 20.70 30.75 -17.57
N TYR A 1059 19.94 30.69 -16.47
CA TYR A 1059 19.36 29.44 -15.96
C TYR A 1059 17.98 29.17 -16.61
N PRO A 1060 17.62 27.91 -16.88
CA PRO A 1060 16.25 27.58 -17.27
C PRO A 1060 15.26 27.89 -16.14
N ASN A 1061 13.99 28.02 -16.49
CA ASN A 1061 12.87 28.18 -15.57
C ASN A 1061 11.66 27.35 -16.04
N LEU A 1062 10.75 27.05 -15.12
CA LEU A 1062 9.37 26.65 -15.48
C LEU A 1062 8.54 27.91 -15.79
N VAL A 1063 7.42 27.70 -16.48
CA VAL A 1063 6.37 28.72 -16.63
C VAL A 1063 5.20 28.41 -15.70
N ASP A 1064 4.39 29.41 -15.39
CA ASP A 1064 3.12 29.23 -14.68
C ASP A 1064 2.14 28.43 -15.55
N PRO A 1065 1.66 27.24 -15.13
CA PRO A 1065 0.73 26.43 -15.92
C PRO A 1065 -0.60 27.13 -16.22
N TYR A 1066 -1.02 28.10 -15.41
CA TYR A 1066 -2.32 28.74 -15.51
C TYR A 1066 -2.26 30.10 -16.24
N ASN A 1067 -1.07 30.67 -16.45
CA ASN A 1067 -0.89 31.91 -17.22
C ASN A 1067 -1.17 31.68 -18.72
N PRO A 1068 -2.25 32.22 -19.32
CA PRO A 1068 -2.63 31.94 -20.70
C PRO A 1068 -1.71 32.58 -21.75
N ASN A 1069 -0.79 33.47 -21.33
CA ASN A 1069 0.17 34.13 -22.21
C ASN A 1069 1.42 33.26 -22.50
N GLU A 1070 1.62 32.18 -21.73
CA GLU A 1070 2.78 31.29 -21.87
C GLU A 1070 2.53 30.18 -22.90
N PRO A 1071 3.57 29.64 -23.56
CA PRO A 1071 3.41 28.58 -24.57
C PRO A 1071 2.73 27.33 -24.01
N LEU A 1072 1.72 26.81 -24.71
CA LEU A 1072 0.86 25.71 -24.24
C LEU A 1072 1.64 24.46 -23.80
N GLU A 1073 2.63 24.01 -24.58
CA GLU A 1073 3.49 22.89 -24.19
C GLU A 1073 4.32 23.20 -22.93
N ALA A 1074 4.85 24.42 -22.80
CA ALA A 1074 5.63 24.81 -21.63
C ALA A 1074 4.77 24.81 -20.37
N ARG A 1075 3.51 25.29 -20.46
CA ARG A 1075 2.52 25.23 -19.39
C ARG A 1075 2.20 23.80 -18.98
N ALA A 1076 1.80 22.95 -19.94
CA ALA A 1076 1.44 21.55 -19.70
C ALA A 1076 2.61 20.75 -19.11
N ARG A 1077 3.83 20.93 -19.63
CA ARG A 1077 5.03 20.23 -19.11
C ARG A 1077 5.51 20.80 -17.77
N SER A 1078 5.22 22.07 -17.45
CA SER A 1078 5.49 22.64 -16.12
C SER A 1078 4.53 22.07 -15.07
N TYR A 1079 3.25 21.85 -15.42
CA TYR A 1079 2.31 21.11 -14.58
C TYR A 1079 2.79 19.67 -14.33
N LEU A 1080 3.11 18.91 -15.39
CA LEU A 1080 3.56 17.52 -15.25
C LEU A 1080 4.86 17.38 -14.45
N HIS A 1081 5.78 18.34 -14.54
CA HIS A 1081 6.96 18.37 -13.67
C HIS A 1081 6.57 18.64 -12.20
N ALA A 1082 5.72 19.64 -11.93
CA ALA A 1082 5.34 20.00 -10.55
C ALA A 1082 4.49 18.91 -9.87
N ALA A 1083 3.54 18.31 -10.60
CA ALA A 1083 2.54 17.38 -10.07
C ALA A 1083 2.96 15.90 -10.13
N CYS A 1084 3.66 15.48 -11.19
CA CYS A 1084 3.81 14.05 -11.51
C CYS A 1084 5.27 13.57 -11.53
N ALA A 1085 6.24 14.42 -11.89
CA ALA A 1085 7.63 13.99 -12.05
C ALA A 1085 8.30 13.51 -10.76
N ASN A 1086 7.83 13.92 -9.58
CA ASN A 1086 8.35 13.45 -8.29
C ASN A 1086 8.19 11.93 -8.11
N CYS A 1087 7.12 11.35 -8.67
CA CYS A 1087 6.87 9.90 -8.70
C CYS A 1087 7.42 9.25 -9.97
N HIS A 1088 7.32 9.96 -11.12
CA HIS A 1088 7.83 9.51 -12.41
C HIS A 1088 9.29 9.96 -12.66
N VAL A 1089 10.17 9.58 -11.72
CA VAL A 1089 11.62 9.46 -11.93
C VAL A 1089 11.99 7.99 -12.16
N HIS A 1090 13.19 7.75 -12.71
CA HIS A 1090 13.66 6.42 -13.12
C HIS A 1090 13.60 5.32 -12.04
N THR A 1091 13.59 5.69 -10.75
CA THR A 1091 13.49 4.79 -9.59
C THR A 1091 12.43 5.26 -8.58
N GLY A 1092 11.35 5.89 -9.06
CA GLY A 1092 10.45 6.72 -8.24
C GLY A 1092 9.20 6.04 -7.67
N GLY A 1093 8.98 4.75 -7.91
CA GLY A 1093 7.73 4.06 -7.56
C GLY A 1093 6.54 4.37 -8.49
N GLY A 1094 6.69 5.32 -9.42
CA GLY A 1094 5.74 5.52 -10.51
C GLY A 1094 5.75 4.34 -11.49
N ASN A 1095 4.80 3.42 -11.32
CA ASN A 1095 4.52 2.19 -12.08
C ASN A 1095 4.22 2.34 -13.60
N ALA A 1096 4.57 3.48 -14.19
CA ALA A 1096 4.53 3.70 -15.63
C ALA A 1096 5.91 4.17 -16.08
N ARG A 1097 6.42 3.57 -17.16
CA ARG A 1097 7.73 3.79 -17.78
C ARG A 1097 7.76 5.12 -18.53
N ILE A 1098 7.57 6.20 -17.79
CA ILE A 1098 7.57 7.59 -18.25
C ILE A 1098 8.48 8.45 -17.38
N VAL A 1099 9.04 9.49 -17.96
CA VAL A 1099 9.85 10.51 -17.27
C VAL A 1099 9.23 11.86 -17.55
N LEU A 1100 8.66 12.50 -16.53
CA LEU A 1100 7.85 13.72 -16.68
C LEU A 1100 8.59 15.02 -16.34
N ASP A 1101 9.91 14.95 -16.15
CA ASP A 1101 10.73 16.13 -15.89
C ASP A 1101 10.76 17.13 -17.06
N PHE A 1102 10.77 18.43 -16.74
CA PHE A 1102 10.74 19.52 -17.71
C PHE A 1102 12.02 19.64 -18.58
N THR A 1103 13.17 19.19 -18.08
CA THR A 1103 14.42 19.18 -18.87
C THR A 1103 14.49 17.98 -19.82
N THR A 1104 13.70 16.94 -19.57
CA THR A 1104 13.60 15.75 -20.43
C THR A 1104 12.82 16.06 -21.71
N LYS A 1105 13.47 15.93 -22.87
CA LYS A 1105 12.86 16.14 -24.19
C LYS A 1105 11.64 15.22 -24.37
N LEU A 1106 10.59 15.71 -25.06
CA LEU A 1106 9.34 14.98 -25.21
C LEU A 1106 9.53 13.56 -25.81
N ASP A 1107 10.44 13.39 -26.77
CA ASP A 1107 10.81 12.09 -27.38
C ASP A 1107 11.62 11.14 -26.47
N LYS A 1108 11.91 11.56 -25.24
CA LYS A 1108 12.61 10.83 -24.17
C LYS A 1108 11.80 10.76 -22.87
N THR A 1109 10.59 11.32 -22.85
CA THR A 1109 9.63 11.14 -21.75
C THR A 1109 8.93 9.79 -21.76
N TYR A 1110 8.98 9.06 -22.89
CA TYR A 1110 8.29 7.79 -23.13
C TYR A 1110 6.76 7.83 -22.93
N SER A 1111 6.14 9.01 -22.86
CA SER A 1111 4.68 9.16 -22.69
C SER A 1111 3.91 9.25 -24.00
N VAL A 1112 4.47 9.89 -25.03
CA VAL A 1112 3.77 10.20 -26.29
C VAL A 1112 3.84 9.03 -27.28
N GLY A 1113 2.70 8.43 -27.57
CA GLY A 1113 2.55 7.30 -28.51
C GLY A 1113 2.83 5.91 -27.92
N PHE A 1114 3.09 5.81 -26.62
CA PHE A 1114 3.34 4.55 -25.92
C PHE A 1114 2.05 3.98 -25.31
N GLN A 1115 1.90 2.66 -25.27
CA GLN A 1115 0.76 1.99 -24.64
C GLN A 1115 0.88 2.04 -23.09
N PRO A 1116 -0.25 2.08 -22.36
CA PRO A 1116 -0.23 1.93 -20.90
C PRO A 1116 0.16 0.50 -20.49
N GLN A 1117 1.00 0.39 -19.46
CA GLN A 1117 1.34 -0.88 -18.79
C GLN A 1117 0.28 -1.32 -17.77
N HIS A 1118 -0.62 -0.40 -17.42
CA HIS A 1118 -1.62 -0.52 -16.36
C HIS A 1118 -3.03 -0.30 -16.93
N ASP A 1119 -4.04 -0.29 -16.05
CA ASP A 1119 -5.47 -0.12 -16.37
C ASP A 1119 -5.72 0.91 -17.50
N THR A 1120 -6.45 0.47 -18.52
CA THR A 1120 -6.85 1.23 -19.70
C THR A 1120 -8.18 1.95 -19.53
N TYR A 1121 -8.89 1.77 -18.41
CA TYR A 1121 -10.27 2.21 -18.19
C TYR A 1121 -11.24 1.71 -19.28
N GLY A 1122 -10.95 0.55 -19.88
CA GLY A 1122 -11.72 -0.03 -20.99
C GLY A 1122 -11.52 0.66 -22.35
N ILE A 1123 -10.62 1.65 -22.45
CA ILE A 1123 -10.48 2.49 -23.64
C ILE A 1123 -9.75 1.74 -24.78
N PRO A 1124 -10.36 1.59 -25.98
CA PRO A 1124 -9.72 0.91 -27.12
C PRO A 1124 -8.51 1.68 -27.68
N ASP A 1125 -7.47 0.94 -28.06
CA ASP A 1125 -6.19 1.48 -28.56
C ASP A 1125 -5.60 2.60 -27.67
N ALA A 1126 -5.82 2.52 -26.34
CA ALA A 1126 -5.33 3.50 -25.38
C ALA A 1126 -3.80 3.71 -25.46
N MET A 1127 -3.37 4.95 -25.22
CA MET A 1127 -1.96 5.34 -25.09
C MET A 1127 -1.79 6.17 -23.82
N LEU A 1128 -0.56 6.26 -23.30
CA LEU A 1128 -0.24 7.15 -22.18
C LEU A 1128 -0.53 8.61 -22.55
N ILE A 1129 -0.07 9.04 -23.73
CA ILE A 1129 -0.62 10.16 -24.50
C ILE A 1129 -0.79 9.73 -25.97
N ALA A 1130 -2.00 9.81 -26.50
CA ALA A 1130 -2.32 9.64 -27.93
C ALA A 1130 -2.28 11.01 -28.66
N PRO A 1131 -1.36 11.23 -29.63
CA PRO A 1131 -1.23 12.53 -30.29
C PRO A 1131 -2.50 12.95 -31.04
N GLY A 1132 -3.10 14.09 -30.65
CA GLY A 1132 -4.32 14.62 -31.23
C GLY A 1132 -5.61 14.01 -30.69
N ASP A 1133 -5.54 13.16 -29.65
CA ASP A 1133 -6.66 12.36 -29.16
C ASP A 1133 -6.64 12.28 -27.61
N PRO A 1134 -7.22 13.27 -26.91
CA PRO A 1134 -7.27 13.30 -25.45
C PRO A 1134 -8.03 12.11 -24.85
N GLU A 1135 -9.11 11.65 -25.47
CA GLU A 1135 -9.94 10.57 -24.93
C GLU A 1135 -9.16 9.25 -24.87
N ARG A 1136 -8.34 8.95 -25.89
CA ARG A 1136 -7.42 7.80 -25.87
C ARG A 1136 -6.11 8.04 -25.11
N SER A 1137 -6.00 9.13 -24.34
CA SER A 1137 -4.82 9.48 -23.54
C SER A 1137 -5.02 9.21 -22.04
N ILE A 1138 -4.46 8.11 -21.54
CA ILE A 1138 -4.58 7.69 -20.14
C ILE A 1138 -4.04 8.75 -19.15
N LEU A 1139 -2.99 9.50 -19.50
CA LEU A 1139 -2.48 10.56 -18.63
C LEU A 1139 -3.48 11.72 -18.46
N TYR A 1140 -4.30 12.01 -19.48
CA TYR A 1140 -5.41 12.95 -19.36
C TYR A 1140 -6.49 12.35 -18.45
N GLN A 1141 -6.94 11.12 -18.72
CA GLN A 1141 -7.99 10.46 -17.92
C GLN A 1141 -7.64 10.38 -16.43
N ARG A 1142 -6.37 10.11 -16.07
CA ARG A 1142 -5.93 10.05 -14.67
C ARG A 1142 -5.92 11.41 -13.96
N VAL A 1143 -5.69 12.51 -14.67
CA VAL A 1143 -5.78 13.89 -14.12
C VAL A 1143 -7.23 14.40 -14.15
N ALA A 1144 -8.05 13.91 -15.08
CA ALA A 1144 -9.44 14.30 -15.28
C ALA A 1144 -10.46 13.53 -14.42
N GLN A 1145 -10.01 12.65 -13.52
CA GLN A 1145 -10.86 11.79 -12.69
C GLN A 1145 -10.36 11.75 -11.23
N GLN A 1146 -11.19 11.24 -10.32
CA GLN A 1146 -10.86 11.00 -8.91
C GLN A 1146 -11.21 9.56 -8.53
N GLY A 1147 -10.57 9.01 -7.50
CA GLY A 1147 -10.70 7.62 -7.07
C GLY A 1147 -9.59 6.71 -7.64
N LYS A 1148 -9.93 5.44 -7.89
CA LYS A 1148 -8.97 4.37 -8.20
C LYS A 1148 -8.12 4.69 -9.44
N GLY A 1149 -6.86 5.04 -9.23
CA GLY A 1149 -5.86 5.30 -10.27
C GLY A 1149 -5.73 6.75 -10.74
N GLN A 1150 -6.35 7.71 -10.04
CA GLN A 1150 -6.14 9.15 -10.26
C GLN A 1150 -4.65 9.57 -10.19
N MET A 1151 -4.32 10.73 -10.75
CA MET A 1151 -3.00 11.37 -10.65
C MET A 1151 -3.16 12.86 -10.34
N PRO A 1152 -2.57 13.38 -9.24
CA PRO A 1152 -1.80 12.66 -8.21
C PRO A 1152 -2.65 11.65 -7.41
N PRO A 1153 -2.08 10.49 -7.01
CA PRO A 1153 -2.80 9.45 -6.27
C PRO A 1153 -3.02 9.78 -4.79
N ILE A 1154 -2.37 10.82 -4.26
CA ILE A 1154 -2.41 11.23 -2.85
C ILE A 1154 -2.43 12.76 -2.70
N ALA A 1155 -2.87 13.22 -1.54
CA ALA A 1155 -2.89 14.63 -1.11
C ALA A 1155 -3.75 15.60 -1.97
N THR A 1156 -4.71 15.06 -2.74
CA THR A 1156 -5.71 15.84 -3.50
C THR A 1156 -7.09 15.19 -3.37
N SER A 1157 -8.11 15.96 -3.00
CA SER A 1157 -9.52 15.57 -2.94
C SER A 1157 -10.40 16.22 -4.00
N GLN A 1158 -9.85 17.16 -4.79
CA GLN A 1158 -10.54 17.90 -5.84
C GLN A 1158 -9.83 17.74 -7.18
N GLN A 1159 -10.61 17.61 -8.25
CA GLN A 1159 -10.09 17.59 -9.62
C GLN A 1159 -9.54 18.97 -10.03
N ASP A 1160 -8.31 18.99 -10.55
CA ASP A 1160 -7.76 20.18 -11.22
C ASP A 1160 -8.34 20.30 -12.64
N LEU A 1161 -9.52 20.90 -12.74
CA LEU A 1161 -10.22 21.14 -14.01
C LEU A 1161 -9.39 22.01 -14.98
N GLN A 1162 -8.55 22.92 -14.46
CA GLN A 1162 -7.72 23.78 -15.30
C GLN A 1162 -6.54 23.01 -15.89
N ALA A 1163 -5.89 22.14 -15.12
CA ALA A 1163 -4.85 21.25 -15.62
C ALA A 1163 -5.40 20.16 -16.55
N ALA A 1164 -6.59 19.62 -16.26
CA ALA A 1164 -7.28 18.69 -17.15
C ALA A 1164 -7.54 19.34 -18.53
N GLN A 1165 -8.07 20.57 -18.57
CA GLN A 1165 -8.25 21.32 -19.82
C GLN A 1165 -6.91 21.66 -20.50
N LEU A 1166 -5.88 22.05 -19.73
CA LEU A 1166 -4.54 22.33 -20.23
C LEU A 1166 -3.91 21.11 -20.93
N LEU A 1167 -4.07 19.91 -20.36
CA LEU A 1167 -3.63 18.66 -20.97
C LEU A 1167 -4.48 18.30 -22.19
N TYR A 1168 -5.80 18.45 -22.12
CA TYR A 1168 -6.71 18.24 -23.26
C TYR A 1168 -6.32 19.12 -24.45
N ASP A 1169 -6.13 20.42 -24.24
CA ASP A 1169 -5.73 21.39 -25.27
C ASP A 1169 -4.35 21.05 -25.86
N TRP A 1170 -3.39 20.72 -24.99
CA TRP A 1170 -2.03 20.38 -25.42
C TRP A 1170 -2.00 19.11 -26.28
N ILE A 1171 -2.71 18.06 -25.83
CA ILE A 1171 -2.81 16.78 -26.54
C ILE A 1171 -3.57 16.95 -27.87
N THR A 1172 -4.66 17.72 -27.89
CA THR A 1172 -5.41 18.05 -29.12
C THR A 1172 -4.55 18.75 -30.16
N GLN A 1173 -3.58 19.59 -29.74
CA GLN A 1173 -2.66 20.27 -30.65
C GLN A 1173 -1.44 19.42 -31.06
N MET A 1174 -1.23 18.23 -30.47
CA MET A 1174 -0.18 17.32 -30.92
C MET A 1174 -0.51 16.78 -32.32
N LYS A 1175 0.46 16.89 -33.23
CA LYS A 1175 0.33 16.28 -34.55
C LYS A 1175 0.55 14.77 -34.44
N SER A 1176 -0.31 14.00 -35.07
CA SER A 1176 -0.11 12.56 -35.26
C SER A 1176 1.14 12.30 -36.09
N THR A 1177 2.22 11.92 -35.42
CA THR A 1177 3.40 11.36 -36.09
C THR A 1177 2.96 10.08 -36.81
N PRO A 1178 3.25 9.92 -38.12
CA PRO A 1178 2.95 8.67 -38.84
C PRO A 1178 3.58 7.48 -38.12
N LYS A 1179 2.88 6.33 -38.08
CA LYS A 1179 3.39 5.10 -37.43
C LYS A 1179 4.80 4.77 -37.94
N ASN A 1180 5.80 4.94 -37.08
CA ASN A 1180 7.06 4.21 -37.25
C ASN A 1180 6.75 2.75 -36.90
N GLU A 1181 6.82 1.86 -37.89
CA GLU A 1181 6.72 0.42 -37.71
C GLU A 1181 8.00 -0.12 -37.04
N ARG A 1182 8.12 0.13 -35.73
CA ARG A 1182 8.94 -0.51 -34.69
C ARG A 1182 8.82 0.34 -33.42
N HIS A 1183 8.26 -0.24 -32.37
CA HIS A 1183 9.12 -0.68 -31.26
C HIS A 1183 8.54 -1.95 -30.65
#